data_AF-A0A2B2C2S3-F1
#
_entry.id   AF-A0A2B2C2S3-F1
#
_cell.length_a   1.000
_cell.length_b   1.000
_cell.length_c   1.000
_cell.angle_alpha   90.00
_cell.angle_beta   90.00
_cell.angle_gamma   90.00
#
_symmetry.space_group_name_H-M   'P 1'
#
loop_
_entity.id
_entity.type
_entity.pdbx_description
1 polymer ?
#
loop_
_entity_poly.entity_id
_entity_poly.type
_entity_poly.pdbx_seq_one_letter_code
_entity_poly.pdbx_strand_id
1 'polypeptide(L)'
;MKKVVISVLSLLLFILVHPSLMSAAGTTYPNVNDYIASKKLVPAKVENQHQSIFTKFAYRNGYGEVEGVVAHETANSNSTITGEIAYMTRNHRNAFVHAFADGSRVIEIHNPNYGAWGAGYYANQRFVHIELVRVKTFDQFARSINNYGNYIASLLYEYNLPLISAEKTGVGTLWSHGAVTKYLGASTHTDPHAYFKKWGYSWDQFVQLVTMKYKALPDKTENTNRLGQIPSSKVLIYKDYKDTAAASPAGETYTNQTFFIKKLAFVNGQTYYLLSEQASSVNGVIGWAKASDLLTNPESSLKSTSKTLYFTGKGSAYSKAWGMTKDVVYSSLSKYKDQEFKVNATETVGNMVWYRGNLDGKTVWIYSSRLAPKVERSTSRLGQIKNGSVNIYKTVGTETGAFPAGSTYTGTVYYIKKQATINDQTYYLISTQPSSATGVIGWVKANDITTYSHTSYDKYAKTMYLTGKGIVYSKPWGSTKDIVFKDLSKNKNQEFKINLTEKVGTNTWYRGSFANKTVWIQSAYLNQTLESAENRLGNIKKTGIKIYRKLGSSSYFKAGSTYTNKVYYIKRKGKLNGQTYYLISKSSTGSNAIGWVHSADISDISYAVVSQKAKTMNLKGTGSAYSKAWGGKKDVVYKKLSAYKNKKFTAELTAKVGSTNWYRGKLAGKTVWLVQ
;
A
#
# COMPACT_ATOMS: atom_id res chain seq x y z
N MET A 1 8.91 -16.61 -90.45
CA MET A 1 9.56 -17.56 -91.38
C MET A 1 9.48 -18.95 -90.79
N LYS A 2 9.03 -19.91 -91.59
CA LYS A 2 8.86 -21.33 -91.28
C LYS A 2 10.18 -21.97 -90.85
N LYS A 3 10.13 -22.93 -89.92
CA LYS A 3 10.49 -24.34 -90.22
C LYS A 3 10.14 -25.28 -89.05
N VAL A 4 9.36 -26.29 -89.42
CA VAL A 4 9.01 -27.54 -88.73
C VAL A 4 10.14 -28.55 -88.93
N VAL A 5 10.45 -29.41 -87.94
CA VAL A 5 10.92 -30.82 -88.07
C VAL A 5 10.67 -31.49 -86.69
N ILE A 6 9.62 -32.30 -86.53
CA ILE A 6 9.51 -33.78 -86.68
C ILE A 6 10.10 -34.58 -85.51
N SER A 7 9.21 -35.32 -84.85
CA SER A 7 9.42 -36.37 -83.86
C SER A 7 10.19 -37.57 -84.44
N VAL A 8 11.04 -38.20 -83.62
CA VAL A 8 11.45 -39.59 -83.83
C VAL A 8 11.22 -40.37 -82.54
N LEU A 9 10.33 -41.34 -82.68
CA LEU A 9 10.02 -42.44 -81.79
C LEU A 9 11.24 -43.38 -81.77
N SER A 10 11.69 -43.83 -80.59
CA SER A 10 12.58 -44.99 -80.49
C SER A 10 12.20 -45.79 -79.25
N LEU A 11 11.52 -46.89 -79.56
CA LEU A 11 11.09 -47.97 -78.70
C LEU A 11 12.34 -48.81 -78.35
N LEU A 12 12.69 -48.92 -77.07
CA LEU A 12 13.60 -49.97 -76.61
C LEU A 12 13.04 -50.58 -75.33
N LEU A 13 12.52 -51.78 -75.54
CA LEU A 13 11.97 -52.72 -74.60
C LEU A 13 13.14 -53.39 -73.86
N PHE A 14 13.29 -53.13 -72.56
CA PHE A 14 14.03 -54.02 -71.66
C PHE A 14 13.08 -54.47 -70.56
N ILE A 15 12.64 -55.72 -70.67
CA ILE A 15 11.95 -56.47 -69.63
C ILE A 15 13.03 -56.92 -68.63
N LEU A 16 13.01 -56.34 -67.44
CA LEU A 16 13.60 -56.92 -66.24
C LEU A 16 12.48 -57.04 -65.22
N VAL A 17 12.01 -58.28 -65.06
CA VAL A 17 11.11 -58.71 -64.00
C VAL A 17 11.91 -58.72 -62.70
N HIS A 18 11.31 -58.25 -61.59
CA HIS A 18 11.43 -58.65 -60.17
C HIS A 18 11.03 -57.46 -59.27
N PRO A 19 10.59 -57.66 -58.03
CA PRO A 19 9.42 -58.40 -57.56
C PRO A 19 8.32 -57.41 -57.09
N SER A 20 7.12 -57.94 -56.92
CA SER A 20 5.94 -57.30 -56.36
C SER A 20 6.19 -56.64 -54.99
N LEU A 21 6.35 -55.32 -54.99
CA LEU A 21 5.97 -54.47 -53.87
C LEU A 21 4.60 -53.88 -54.21
N MET A 22 3.55 -54.41 -53.57
CA MET A 22 2.26 -53.72 -53.54
C MET A 22 2.47 -52.35 -52.88
N SER A 23 2.54 -51.30 -53.68
CA SER A 23 2.29 -49.96 -53.17
C SER A 23 0.78 -49.83 -52.98
N ALA A 24 0.37 -49.46 -51.77
CA ALA A 24 -1.00 -49.10 -51.49
C ALA A 24 -1.38 -47.96 -52.45
N ALA A 25 -2.43 -48.16 -53.25
CA ALA A 25 -3.03 -47.12 -54.06
C ALA A 25 -3.42 -45.94 -53.15
N GLY A 26 -2.63 -44.86 -53.20
CA GLY A 26 -2.98 -43.61 -52.52
C GLY A 26 -4.26 -43.06 -53.14
N THR A 27 -5.36 -43.10 -52.41
CA THR A 27 -6.64 -42.51 -52.85
C THR A 27 -6.43 -41.02 -53.15
N THR A 28 -6.39 -40.66 -54.42
CA THR A 28 -6.25 -39.27 -54.85
C THR A 28 -7.63 -38.63 -54.81
N TYR A 29 -7.93 -37.92 -53.73
CA TYR A 29 -9.18 -37.17 -53.63
C TYR A 29 -9.20 -36.01 -54.63
N PRO A 30 -10.39 -35.58 -55.12
CA PRO A 30 -10.52 -34.35 -55.88
C PRO A 30 -10.03 -33.12 -55.09
N ASN A 31 -9.67 -32.05 -55.79
CA ASN A 31 -9.44 -30.76 -55.12
C ASN A 31 -10.74 -30.31 -54.43
N VAL A 32 -10.66 -30.12 -53.11
CA VAL A 32 -11.82 -29.83 -52.27
C VAL A 32 -12.49 -28.50 -52.63
N ASN A 33 -11.71 -27.44 -52.93
CA ASN A 33 -12.28 -26.14 -53.28
C ASN A 33 -13.00 -26.19 -54.63
N ASP A 34 -12.41 -26.89 -55.62
CA ASP A 34 -13.02 -27.09 -56.94
C ASP A 34 -14.29 -27.95 -56.82
N TYR A 35 -14.28 -28.96 -55.94
CA TYR A 35 -15.46 -29.76 -55.64
C TYR A 35 -16.58 -28.92 -55.02
N ILE A 36 -16.26 -28.09 -54.00
CA ILE A 36 -17.22 -27.18 -53.37
C ILE A 36 -17.86 -26.25 -54.42
N ALA A 37 -17.04 -25.66 -55.30
CA ALA A 37 -17.48 -24.74 -56.33
C ALA A 37 -18.33 -25.44 -57.41
N SER A 38 -17.85 -26.56 -57.96
CA SER A 38 -18.55 -27.31 -59.02
C SER A 38 -19.88 -27.90 -58.57
N LYS A 39 -19.96 -28.36 -57.30
CA LYS A 39 -21.20 -28.85 -56.70
C LYS A 39 -22.11 -27.75 -56.17
N LYS A 40 -21.69 -26.48 -56.25
CA LYS A 40 -22.43 -25.30 -55.75
C LYS A 40 -22.91 -25.51 -54.32
N LEU A 41 -22.04 -26.03 -53.45
CA LEU A 41 -22.42 -26.37 -52.08
C LEU A 41 -22.84 -25.12 -51.30
N VAL A 42 -24.07 -25.12 -50.80
CA VAL A 42 -24.60 -24.04 -49.96
C VAL A 42 -24.14 -24.25 -48.51
N PRO A 43 -23.51 -23.24 -47.86
CA PRO A 43 -23.17 -23.33 -46.45
C PRO A 43 -24.41 -23.51 -45.57
N ALA A 44 -24.29 -24.31 -44.52
CA ALA A 44 -25.34 -24.45 -43.52
C ALA A 44 -25.59 -23.11 -42.80
N LYS A 45 -26.84 -22.88 -42.38
CA LYS A 45 -27.18 -21.75 -41.51
C LYS A 45 -26.56 -21.96 -40.13
N VAL A 46 -26.15 -20.87 -39.50
CA VAL A 46 -25.64 -20.90 -38.11
C VAL A 46 -26.81 -21.09 -37.16
N GLU A 47 -26.70 -22.08 -36.28
CA GLU A 47 -27.62 -22.32 -35.18
C GLU A 47 -27.05 -21.76 -33.88
N ASN A 48 -27.85 -21.01 -33.13
CA ASN A 48 -27.43 -20.48 -31.84
C ASN A 48 -27.93 -21.38 -30.70
N GLN A 49 -26.99 -22.02 -30.00
CA GLN A 49 -27.23 -22.92 -28.86
C GLN A 49 -26.34 -22.54 -27.69
N HIS A 50 -26.35 -21.26 -27.30
CA HIS A 50 -25.49 -20.73 -26.24
C HIS A 50 -25.70 -21.43 -24.91
N GLN A 51 -24.62 -21.91 -24.31
CA GLN A 51 -24.64 -22.56 -23.00
C GLN A 51 -24.47 -21.52 -21.89
N SER A 52 -25.49 -21.35 -21.05
CA SER A 52 -25.47 -20.37 -19.95
C SER A 52 -24.40 -20.66 -18.88
N ILE A 53 -23.94 -21.92 -18.78
CA ILE A 53 -22.93 -22.37 -17.81
C ILE A 53 -21.50 -21.91 -18.17
N PHE A 54 -21.26 -21.49 -19.41
CA PHE A 54 -19.94 -21.05 -19.83
C PHE A 54 -19.56 -19.71 -19.20
N THR A 55 -18.30 -19.62 -18.75
CA THR A 55 -17.75 -18.40 -18.18
C THR A 55 -17.73 -17.29 -19.23
N LYS A 56 -18.25 -16.11 -18.89
CA LYS A 56 -18.21 -14.92 -19.74
C LYS A 56 -17.10 -13.98 -19.26
N PHE A 57 -16.13 -13.73 -20.14
CA PHE A 57 -15.07 -12.76 -19.88
C PHE A 57 -14.76 -11.97 -21.16
N ALA A 58 -14.41 -10.70 -21.01
CA ALA A 58 -14.06 -9.86 -22.16
C ALA A 58 -12.69 -10.27 -22.74
N TYR A 59 -12.48 -9.96 -24.02
CA TYR A 59 -11.14 -10.00 -24.62
C TYR A 59 -10.24 -8.94 -23.99
N ARG A 60 -8.93 -9.01 -24.27
CA ARG A 60 -7.94 -8.11 -23.68
C ARG A 60 -8.16 -6.62 -23.96
N ASN A 61 -8.89 -6.29 -25.02
CA ASN A 61 -9.23 -4.92 -25.39
C ASN A 61 -10.68 -4.52 -25.04
N GLY A 62 -11.49 -5.44 -24.51
CA GLY A 62 -12.87 -5.19 -24.15
C GLY A 62 -13.86 -6.21 -24.70
N TYR A 63 -15.14 -6.00 -24.38
CA TYR A 63 -16.25 -6.79 -24.91
C TYR A 63 -16.39 -6.56 -26.42
N GLY A 64 -16.49 -7.63 -27.20
CA GLY A 64 -16.61 -7.56 -28.66
C GLY A 64 -15.33 -7.18 -29.41
N GLU A 65 -14.22 -6.93 -28.70
CA GLU A 65 -12.94 -6.54 -29.31
C GLU A 65 -12.12 -7.78 -29.73
N VAL A 66 -12.69 -8.53 -30.69
CA VAL A 66 -12.08 -9.71 -31.32
C VAL A 66 -10.89 -9.29 -32.18
N GLU A 67 -9.80 -10.05 -32.14
CA GLU A 67 -8.60 -9.80 -32.97
C GLU A 67 -8.38 -10.84 -34.07
N GLY A 68 -9.22 -11.87 -34.13
CA GLY A 68 -9.12 -12.95 -35.10
C GLY A 68 -9.90 -14.19 -34.71
N VAL A 69 -9.69 -15.25 -35.47
CA VAL A 69 -10.32 -16.55 -35.32
C VAL A 69 -9.25 -17.64 -35.37
N VAL A 70 -9.31 -18.58 -34.42
CA VAL A 70 -8.51 -19.80 -34.42
C VAL A 70 -9.34 -20.94 -34.97
N ALA A 71 -8.78 -21.58 -35.98
CA ALA A 71 -9.32 -22.76 -36.60
C ALA A 71 -8.76 -24.04 -35.94
N HIS A 72 -9.64 -24.80 -35.29
CA HIS A 72 -9.36 -26.07 -34.63
C HIS A 72 -9.91 -27.29 -35.38
N GLU A 73 -9.48 -28.48 -34.96
CA GLU A 73 -10.23 -29.71 -35.21
C GLU A 73 -10.29 -30.61 -33.95
N THR A 74 -11.42 -31.31 -33.80
CA THR A 74 -11.81 -32.04 -32.58
C THR A 74 -10.92 -33.21 -32.14
N ALA A 75 -9.96 -33.63 -32.96
CA ALA A 75 -9.06 -34.77 -32.81
C ALA A 75 -9.73 -36.15 -32.63
N ASN A 76 -11.06 -36.23 -32.71
CA ASN A 76 -11.84 -37.44 -32.43
C ASN A 76 -12.61 -37.90 -33.67
N SER A 77 -12.24 -39.05 -34.23
CA SER A 77 -12.86 -39.56 -35.48
C SER A 77 -14.19 -40.28 -35.25
N ASN A 78 -14.57 -40.52 -33.99
CA ASN A 78 -15.76 -41.27 -33.61
C ASN A 78 -16.87 -40.37 -33.04
N SER A 79 -16.59 -39.09 -32.82
CA SER A 79 -17.56 -38.16 -32.26
C SER A 79 -18.52 -37.61 -33.31
N THR A 80 -19.56 -36.94 -32.81
CA THR A 80 -20.52 -36.16 -33.58
C THR A 80 -20.56 -34.76 -33.01
N ILE A 81 -21.06 -33.78 -33.78
CA ILE A 81 -21.18 -32.39 -33.30
C ILE A 81 -21.94 -32.30 -31.96
N THR A 82 -23.03 -33.06 -31.81
CA THR A 82 -23.81 -33.11 -30.56
C THR A 82 -23.03 -33.77 -29.43
N GLY A 83 -22.27 -34.82 -29.73
CA GLY A 83 -21.40 -35.49 -28.76
C GLY A 83 -20.30 -34.57 -28.23
N GLU A 84 -19.63 -33.83 -29.11
CA GLU A 84 -18.61 -32.84 -28.76
C GLU A 84 -19.17 -31.71 -27.90
N ILE A 85 -20.30 -31.13 -28.33
CA ILE A 85 -21.00 -30.08 -27.55
C ILE A 85 -21.36 -30.60 -26.16
N ALA A 86 -21.96 -31.79 -26.06
CA ALA A 86 -22.35 -32.36 -24.78
C ALA A 86 -21.14 -32.65 -23.87
N TYR A 87 -20.04 -33.17 -24.43
CA TYR A 87 -18.81 -33.44 -23.69
C TYR A 87 -18.20 -32.15 -23.13
N MET A 88 -18.03 -31.14 -23.97
CA MET A 88 -17.46 -29.86 -23.59
C MET A 88 -18.37 -29.09 -22.63
N THR A 89 -19.70 -29.16 -22.76
CA THR A 89 -20.62 -28.58 -21.76
C THR A 89 -20.39 -29.17 -20.38
N ARG A 90 -20.14 -30.49 -20.28
CA ARG A 90 -19.79 -31.15 -19.00
C ARG A 90 -18.37 -30.79 -18.52
N ASN A 91 -17.44 -30.55 -19.45
CA ASN A 91 -16.02 -30.33 -19.17
C ASN A 91 -15.58 -28.86 -19.32
N HIS A 92 -16.52 -27.92 -19.31
CA HIS A 92 -16.31 -26.53 -19.68
C HIS A 92 -15.29 -25.79 -18.80
N ARG A 93 -15.01 -26.32 -17.60
CA ARG A 93 -13.96 -25.81 -16.69
C ARG A 93 -12.56 -26.00 -17.25
N ASN A 94 -12.37 -26.97 -18.14
CA ASN A 94 -11.09 -27.27 -18.79
C ASN A 94 -10.97 -26.56 -20.14
N ALA A 95 -11.99 -26.69 -20.98
CA ALA A 95 -12.01 -26.08 -22.31
C ALA A 95 -13.43 -25.90 -22.81
N PHE A 96 -13.66 -24.82 -23.56
CA PHE A 96 -14.84 -24.64 -24.39
C PHE A 96 -14.49 -23.68 -25.54
N VAL A 97 -15.21 -23.79 -26.65
CA VAL A 97 -15.01 -22.95 -27.84
C VAL A 97 -16.30 -22.21 -28.20
N HIS A 98 -16.27 -21.40 -29.25
CA HIS A 98 -17.42 -20.60 -29.66
C HIS A 98 -18.40 -21.37 -30.53
N ALA A 99 -17.91 -22.20 -31.44
CA ALA A 99 -18.76 -22.93 -32.35
C ALA A 99 -18.13 -24.22 -32.87
N PHE A 100 -18.99 -25.09 -33.40
CA PHE A 100 -18.62 -26.31 -34.09
C PHE A 100 -19.17 -26.29 -35.51
N ALA A 101 -18.43 -26.85 -36.46
CA ALA A 101 -18.89 -27.09 -37.81
C ALA A 101 -18.67 -28.56 -38.20
N ASP A 102 -19.68 -29.16 -38.83
CA ASP A 102 -19.55 -30.46 -39.49
C ASP A 102 -20.09 -30.40 -40.93
N GLY A 103 -20.23 -31.56 -41.59
CA GLY A 103 -20.72 -31.64 -42.97
C GLY A 103 -22.16 -31.18 -43.20
N SER A 104 -22.91 -30.86 -42.15
CA SER A 104 -24.35 -30.57 -42.19
C SER A 104 -24.76 -29.34 -41.39
N ARG A 105 -24.03 -28.98 -40.32
CA ARG A 105 -24.44 -27.96 -39.35
C ARG A 105 -23.28 -27.05 -38.95
N VAL A 106 -23.63 -25.83 -38.56
CA VAL A 106 -22.76 -24.91 -37.82
C VAL A 106 -23.52 -24.49 -36.57
N ILE A 107 -22.95 -24.75 -35.40
CA ILE A 107 -23.61 -24.48 -34.12
C ILE A 107 -22.72 -23.59 -33.27
N GLU A 108 -23.16 -22.36 -33.03
CA GLU A 108 -22.56 -21.43 -32.08
C GLU A 108 -23.08 -21.70 -30.67
N ILE A 109 -22.18 -22.05 -29.76
CA ILE A 109 -22.50 -22.44 -28.38
C ILE A 109 -22.00 -21.44 -27.33
N HIS A 110 -21.24 -20.43 -27.75
CA HIS A 110 -20.83 -19.30 -26.93
C HIS A 110 -20.81 -18.03 -27.75
N ASN A 111 -21.34 -16.94 -27.20
CA ASN A 111 -21.37 -15.63 -27.84
C ASN A 111 -19.93 -15.14 -28.16
N PRO A 112 -19.58 -14.90 -29.43
CA PRO A 112 -18.24 -14.49 -29.85
C PRO A 112 -17.78 -13.13 -29.32
N ASN A 113 -18.65 -12.33 -28.70
CA ASN A 113 -18.26 -11.09 -28.03
C ASN A 113 -17.52 -11.30 -26.69
N TYR A 114 -17.56 -12.51 -26.14
CA TYR A 114 -16.79 -12.94 -24.98
C TYR A 114 -15.70 -13.92 -25.42
N GLY A 115 -14.62 -14.05 -24.65
CA GLY A 115 -13.59 -15.04 -24.93
C GLY A 115 -14.01 -16.46 -24.53
N ALA A 116 -13.31 -17.46 -25.08
CA ALA A 116 -13.48 -18.88 -24.75
C ALA A 116 -12.14 -19.52 -24.37
N TRP A 117 -12.17 -20.74 -23.82
CA TRP A 117 -10.98 -21.48 -23.41
C TRP A 117 -10.59 -22.53 -24.44
N GLY A 118 -10.09 -22.10 -25.60
CA GLY A 118 -9.86 -22.98 -26.76
C GLY A 118 -8.41 -23.15 -27.21
N ALA A 119 -7.46 -22.27 -26.87
CA ALA A 119 -6.08 -22.38 -27.37
C ALA A 119 -5.01 -21.77 -26.43
N GLY A 120 -5.20 -21.91 -25.12
CA GLY A 120 -4.30 -21.37 -24.12
C GLY A 120 -4.46 -19.86 -23.87
N TYR A 121 -3.87 -19.38 -22.76
CA TYR A 121 -4.15 -18.06 -22.20
C TYR A 121 -4.06 -16.90 -23.22
N TYR A 122 -2.99 -16.86 -24.03
CA TYR A 122 -2.76 -15.75 -24.94
C TYR A 122 -3.76 -15.68 -26.10
N ALA A 123 -4.19 -16.82 -26.64
CA ALA A 123 -5.19 -16.85 -27.70
C ALA A 123 -6.61 -16.63 -27.18
N ASN A 124 -6.93 -17.19 -26.01
CA ASN A 124 -8.24 -17.02 -25.35
C ASN A 124 -8.59 -15.55 -25.07
N GLN A 125 -7.56 -14.71 -24.88
CA GLN A 125 -7.71 -13.28 -24.67
C GLN A 125 -7.90 -12.47 -25.97
N ARG A 126 -7.88 -13.12 -27.15
CA ARG A 126 -7.78 -12.45 -28.45
C ARG A 126 -8.76 -12.97 -29.50
N PHE A 127 -9.04 -14.26 -29.53
CA PHE A 127 -9.61 -14.89 -30.71
C PHE A 127 -10.92 -15.64 -30.45
N VAL A 128 -11.76 -15.69 -31.47
CA VAL A 128 -12.87 -16.64 -31.55
C VAL A 128 -12.29 -18.03 -31.87
N HIS A 129 -12.89 -19.09 -31.34
CA HIS A 129 -12.39 -20.48 -31.44
C HIS A 129 -13.47 -21.34 -32.08
N ILE A 130 -13.14 -22.04 -33.16
CA ILE A 130 -14.11 -22.81 -33.93
C ILE A 130 -13.56 -24.21 -34.22
N GLU A 131 -14.32 -25.22 -33.82
CA GLU A 131 -13.97 -26.62 -33.95
C GLU A 131 -14.54 -27.24 -35.22
N LEU A 132 -13.68 -27.87 -36.02
CA LEU A 132 -14.08 -28.71 -37.14
C LEU A 132 -14.24 -30.16 -36.65
N VAL A 133 -15.47 -30.69 -36.72
CA VAL A 133 -15.76 -32.08 -36.36
C VAL A 133 -15.24 -33.02 -37.44
N ARG A 134 -14.58 -34.11 -37.05
CA ARG A 134 -14.10 -35.10 -38.02
C ARG A 134 -15.26 -35.85 -38.67
N VAL A 135 -15.15 -36.11 -39.98
CA VAL A 135 -16.19 -36.79 -40.78
C VAL A 135 -15.64 -38.03 -41.48
N LYS A 136 -16.53 -38.79 -42.15
CA LYS A 136 -16.21 -40.15 -42.64
C LYS A 136 -16.06 -40.24 -44.16
N THR A 137 -16.60 -39.29 -44.92
CA THR A 137 -16.54 -39.30 -46.39
C THR A 137 -15.98 -37.99 -46.95
N PHE A 138 -15.45 -38.04 -48.18
CA PHE A 138 -14.92 -36.85 -48.86
C PHE A 138 -15.99 -35.78 -49.06
N ASP A 139 -17.22 -36.15 -49.45
CA ASP A 139 -18.32 -35.20 -49.61
C ASP A 139 -18.67 -34.51 -48.28
N GLN A 140 -18.71 -35.26 -47.18
CA GLN A 140 -18.90 -34.68 -45.84
C GLN A 140 -17.76 -33.72 -45.49
N PHE A 141 -16.52 -34.05 -45.85
CA PHE A 141 -15.36 -33.20 -45.57
C PHE A 141 -15.43 -31.90 -46.38
N ALA A 142 -15.76 -31.99 -47.67
CA ALA A 142 -15.95 -30.81 -48.51
C ALA A 142 -17.08 -29.91 -47.98
N ARG A 143 -18.21 -30.48 -47.55
CA ARG A 143 -19.28 -29.72 -46.89
C ARG A 143 -18.85 -29.11 -45.57
N SER A 144 -18.09 -29.83 -44.74
CA SER A 144 -17.62 -29.31 -43.46
C SER A 144 -16.66 -28.15 -43.66
N ILE A 145 -15.73 -28.25 -44.61
CA ILE A 145 -14.83 -27.16 -44.99
C ILE A 145 -15.59 -25.96 -45.55
N ASN A 146 -16.63 -26.19 -46.37
CA ASN A 146 -17.50 -25.14 -46.89
C ASN A 146 -18.23 -24.38 -45.77
N ASN A 147 -18.82 -25.11 -44.83
CA ASN A 147 -19.53 -24.57 -43.66
C ASN A 147 -18.58 -23.78 -42.75
N TYR A 148 -17.46 -24.41 -42.42
CA TYR A 148 -16.44 -23.90 -41.53
C TYR A 148 -15.79 -22.61 -42.06
N GLY A 149 -15.35 -22.63 -43.32
CA GLY A 149 -14.75 -21.45 -43.95
C GLY A 149 -15.75 -20.32 -44.15
N ASN A 150 -17.04 -20.61 -44.36
CA ASN A 150 -18.08 -19.60 -44.44
C ASN A 150 -18.30 -18.88 -43.12
N TYR A 151 -18.45 -19.64 -42.02
CA TYR A 151 -18.66 -19.04 -40.71
C TYR A 151 -17.46 -18.22 -40.24
N ILE A 152 -16.23 -18.69 -40.51
CA ILE A 152 -15.00 -17.91 -40.24
C ILE A 152 -15.00 -16.60 -41.04
N ALA A 153 -15.32 -16.65 -42.33
CA ALA A 153 -15.40 -15.44 -43.16
C ALA A 153 -16.47 -14.46 -42.63
N SER A 154 -17.64 -14.97 -42.23
CA SER A 154 -18.71 -14.16 -41.63
C SER A 154 -18.28 -13.49 -40.32
N LEU A 155 -17.56 -14.19 -39.45
CA LEU A 155 -17.04 -13.61 -38.20
C LEU A 155 -16.01 -12.51 -38.47
N LEU A 156 -15.05 -12.74 -39.38
CA LEU A 156 -14.09 -11.69 -39.74
C LEU A 156 -14.79 -10.45 -40.29
N TYR A 157 -15.86 -10.63 -41.06
CA TYR A 157 -16.66 -9.55 -41.61
C TYR A 157 -17.48 -8.81 -40.53
N GLU A 158 -18.15 -9.54 -39.66
CA GLU A 158 -18.95 -8.99 -38.56
C GLU A 158 -18.09 -8.13 -37.63
N TYR A 159 -16.90 -8.63 -37.26
CA TYR A 159 -15.95 -7.91 -36.41
C TYR A 159 -15.03 -6.94 -37.15
N ASN A 160 -15.27 -6.68 -38.44
CA ASN A 160 -14.53 -5.71 -39.25
C ASN A 160 -13.01 -5.97 -39.32
N LEU A 161 -12.62 -7.24 -39.25
CA LEU A 161 -11.23 -7.68 -39.26
C LEU A 161 -10.77 -8.00 -40.68
N PRO A 162 -9.61 -7.51 -41.13
CA PRO A 162 -9.07 -7.90 -42.44
C PRO A 162 -8.75 -9.39 -42.43
N LEU A 163 -8.82 -10.08 -43.58
CA LEU A 163 -8.42 -11.49 -43.65
C LEU A 163 -6.92 -11.61 -43.90
N ILE A 164 -6.17 -12.00 -42.86
CA ILE A 164 -4.72 -12.18 -42.91
C ILE A 164 -4.36 -13.48 -42.20
N SER A 165 -3.75 -14.43 -42.92
CA SER A 165 -3.27 -15.68 -42.33
C SER A 165 -2.03 -15.43 -41.48
N ALA A 166 -2.07 -15.84 -40.21
CA ALA A 166 -0.95 -15.72 -39.29
C ALA A 166 0.08 -16.86 -39.42
N GLU A 167 -0.19 -17.88 -40.24
CA GLU A 167 0.58 -19.13 -40.30
C GLU A 167 2.08 -18.94 -40.53
N LYS A 168 2.45 -17.93 -41.33
CA LYS A 168 3.84 -17.67 -41.71
C LYS A 168 4.52 -16.61 -40.84
N THR A 169 3.75 -15.66 -40.31
CA THR A 169 4.29 -14.42 -39.71
C THR A 169 4.03 -14.30 -38.22
N GLY A 170 3.06 -15.04 -37.67
CA GLY A 170 2.53 -14.79 -36.32
C GLY A 170 1.73 -13.50 -36.20
N VAL A 171 1.35 -12.90 -37.34
CA VAL A 171 0.57 -11.65 -37.39
C VAL A 171 -0.57 -11.84 -38.39
N GLY A 172 -1.80 -11.71 -37.91
CA GLY A 172 -2.99 -11.86 -38.73
C GLY A 172 -4.24 -12.06 -37.88
N THR A 173 -5.32 -12.43 -38.55
CA THR A 173 -6.67 -12.58 -38.00
C THR A 173 -7.25 -13.96 -38.24
N LEU A 174 -6.61 -14.78 -39.09
CA LEU A 174 -6.92 -16.20 -39.27
C LEU A 174 -5.73 -17.03 -38.82
N TRP A 175 -5.97 -17.86 -37.81
CA TRP A 175 -4.95 -18.63 -37.11
C TRP A 175 -5.30 -20.11 -37.15
N SER A 176 -4.33 -20.99 -37.38
CA SER A 176 -4.44 -22.38 -36.96
C SER A 176 -4.06 -22.49 -35.47
N HIS A 177 -4.46 -23.56 -34.79
CA HIS A 177 -3.92 -23.84 -33.45
C HIS A 177 -2.40 -24.05 -33.50
N GLY A 178 -1.88 -24.65 -34.57
CA GLY A 178 -0.44 -24.75 -34.81
C GLY A 178 0.29 -23.40 -34.82
N ALA A 179 -0.28 -22.37 -35.46
CA ALA A 179 0.26 -21.02 -35.44
C ALA A 179 0.19 -20.39 -34.05
N VAL A 180 -0.89 -20.62 -33.29
CA VAL A 180 -0.97 -20.18 -31.88
C VAL A 180 0.16 -20.78 -31.07
N THR A 181 0.34 -22.11 -31.14
CA THR A 181 1.43 -22.82 -30.45
C THR A 181 2.79 -22.26 -30.82
N LYS A 182 3.04 -22.02 -32.11
CA LYS A 182 4.33 -21.53 -32.63
C LYS A 182 4.66 -20.10 -32.23
N TYR A 183 3.69 -19.18 -32.30
CA TYR A 183 3.95 -17.75 -32.17
C TYR A 183 3.50 -17.13 -30.84
N LEU A 184 2.49 -17.70 -30.17
CA LEU A 184 1.97 -17.21 -28.89
C LEU A 184 2.32 -18.14 -27.72
N GLY A 185 2.43 -19.45 -27.95
CA GLY A 185 2.68 -20.45 -26.92
C GLY A 185 1.43 -20.73 -26.05
N ALA A 186 1.65 -21.28 -24.85
CA ALA A 186 0.60 -21.70 -23.90
C ALA A 186 -0.36 -22.80 -24.41
N SER A 187 -0.01 -23.46 -25.52
CA SER A 187 -0.60 -24.69 -26.05
C SER A 187 0.49 -25.50 -26.75
N THR A 188 0.23 -26.79 -27.01
CA THR A 188 1.13 -27.69 -27.74
C THR A 188 0.48 -28.31 -28.98
N HIS A 189 -0.78 -27.97 -29.24
CA HIS A 189 -1.53 -28.58 -30.33
C HIS A 189 -1.12 -28.01 -31.70
N THR A 190 -1.35 -28.79 -32.76
CA THR A 190 -0.90 -28.49 -34.14
C THR A 190 -2.01 -28.57 -35.18
N ASP A 191 -3.25 -28.76 -34.74
CA ASP A 191 -4.44 -28.76 -35.59
C ASP A 191 -4.62 -27.45 -36.38
N PRO A 192 -5.31 -27.50 -37.54
CA PRO A 192 -6.00 -28.64 -38.16
C PRO A 192 -5.18 -29.39 -39.23
N HIS A 193 -3.88 -29.13 -39.32
CA HIS A 193 -3.01 -29.54 -40.44
C HIS A 193 -3.03 -31.03 -40.78
N ALA A 194 -2.87 -31.90 -39.78
CA ALA A 194 -2.84 -33.34 -39.99
C ALA A 194 -4.19 -33.88 -40.51
N TYR A 195 -5.29 -33.32 -40.00
CA TYR A 195 -6.62 -33.69 -40.45
C TYR A 195 -6.90 -33.23 -41.88
N PHE A 196 -6.48 -32.01 -42.26
CA PHE A 196 -6.57 -31.55 -43.65
C PHE A 196 -5.77 -32.45 -44.60
N LYS A 197 -4.53 -32.81 -44.21
CA LYS A 197 -3.65 -33.67 -45.02
C LYS A 197 -4.28 -35.03 -45.31
N LYS A 198 -5.05 -35.61 -44.37
CA LYS A 198 -5.77 -36.87 -44.56
C LYS A 198 -6.71 -36.86 -45.77
N TRP A 199 -7.26 -35.69 -46.11
CA TRP A 199 -8.21 -35.50 -47.21
C TRP A 199 -7.59 -34.88 -48.47
N GLY A 200 -6.25 -34.84 -48.56
CA GLY A 200 -5.56 -34.17 -49.67
C GLY A 200 -5.77 -32.66 -49.66
N TYR A 201 -6.05 -32.07 -48.49
CA TYR A 201 -6.28 -30.64 -48.30
C TYR A 201 -5.16 -30.01 -47.48
N SER A 202 -5.00 -28.69 -47.56
CA SER A 202 -3.94 -27.93 -46.89
C SER A 202 -4.47 -26.64 -46.28
N TRP A 203 -3.70 -26.09 -45.33
CA TRP A 203 -4.02 -24.79 -44.74
C TRP A 203 -4.07 -23.68 -45.79
N ASP A 204 -3.16 -23.68 -46.76
CA ASP A 204 -3.15 -22.68 -47.84
C ASP A 204 -4.42 -22.77 -48.70
N GLN A 205 -4.90 -23.97 -49.04
CA GLN A 205 -6.18 -24.15 -49.73
C GLN A 205 -7.37 -23.69 -48.87
N PHE A 206 -7.31 -23.90 -47.55
CA PHE A 206 -8.31 -23.40 -46.63
C PHE A 206 -8.35 -21.87 -46.60
N VAL A 207 -7.20 -21.21 -46.45
CA VAL A 207 -7.08 -19.75 -46.51
C VAL A 207 -7.61 -19.20 -47.84
N GLN A 208 -7.34 -19.86 -48.96
CA GLN A 208 -7.91 -19.50 -50.27
C GLN A 208 -9.44 -19.55 -50.25
N LEU A 209 -10.04 -20.61 -49.71
CA LEU A 209 -11.49 -20.75 -49.62
C LEU A 209 -12.11 -19.64 -48.75
N VAL A 210 -11.57 -19.42 -47.54
CA VAL A 210 -12.05 -18.35 -46.65
C VAL A 210 -11.91 -16.99 -47.33
N THR A 211 -10.81 -16.75 -48.05
CA THR A 211 -10.59 -15.52 -48.82
C THR A 211 -11.65 -15.29 -49.88
N MET A 212 -11.97 -16.31 -50.67
CA MET A 212 -13.02 -16.22 -51.68
C MET A 212 -14.38 -15.90 -51.05
N LYS A 213 -14.72 -16.57 -49.94
CA LYS A 213 -15.97 -16.34 -49.21
C LYS A 213 -16.04 -14.95 -48.60
N TYR A 214 -14.96 -14.48 -47.98
CA TYR A 214 -14.86 -13.17 -47.36
C TYR A 214 -15.00 -12.03 -48.38
N LYS A 215 -14.37 -12.16 -49.56
CA LYS A 215 -14.50 -11.19 -50.65
C LYS A 215 -15.90 -11.16 -51.27
N ALA A 216 -16.64 -12.25 -51.20
CA ALA A 216 -18.01 -12.35 -51.70
C ALA A 216 -19.05 -11.75 -50.74
N LEU A 217 -18.66 -11.34 -49.53
CA LEU A 217 -19.56 -10.68 -48.58
C LEU A 217 -19.89 -9.25 -49.04
N PRO A 218 -21.10 -8.76 -48.75
CA PRO A 218 -21.57 -7.49 -49.29
C PRO A 218 -20.79 -6.30 -48.71
N ASP A 219 -20.62 -5.28 -49.54
CA ASP A 219 -20.07 -3.99 -49.11
C ASP A 219 -20.87 -3.44 -47.93
N LYS A 220 -20.18 -2.84 -46.96
CA LYS A 220 -20.83 -2.19 -45.81
C LYS A 220 -20.09 -0.96 -45.33
N THR A 221 -20.83 -0.07 -44.68
CA THR A 221 -20.28 1.08 -43.96
C THR A 221 -20.86 1.13 -42.56
N GLU A 222 -20.00 1.29 -41.56
CA GLU A 222 -20.41 1.27 -40.16
C GLU A 222 -19.71 2.39 -39.38
N ASN A 223 -20.33 2.76 -38.25
CA ASN A 223 -19.67 3.60 -37.26
C ASN A 223 -18.71 2.73 -36.43
N THR A 224 -17.64 3.35 -35.97
CA THR A 224 -16.64 2.70 -35.11
C THR A 224 -16.09 3.75 -34.14
N ASN A 225 -15.45 3.33 -33.05
CA ASN A 225 -14.82 4.24 -32.11
C ASN A 225 -13.38 3.82 -31.84
N ARG A 226 -12.44 4.41 -32.56
CA ARG A 226 -11.07 3.94 -32.64
C ARG A 226 -10.10 5.12 -32.71
N LEU A 227 -8.87 4.88 -32.26
CA LEU A 227 -7.72 5.72 -32.56
C LEU A 227 -6.78 4.98 -33.52
N GLY A 228 -6.17 5.72 -34.44
CA GLY A 228 -5.27 5.22 -35.47
C GLY A 228 -3.99 6.03 -35.59
N GLN A 229 -2.89 5.36 -35.91
CA GLN A 229 -1.60 5.97 -36.22
C GLN A 229 -1.15 5.49 -37.60
N ILE A 230 -0.56 6.41 -38.36
CA ILE A 230 0.03 6.11 -39.67
C ILE A 230 1.52 5.80 -39.47
N PRO A 231 1.95 4.53 -39.58
CA PRO A 231 3.32 4.12 -39.28
C PRO A 231 4.33 4.52 -40.38
N SER A 232 3.87 4.82 -41.60
CA SER A 232 4.73 5.13 -42.74
C SER A 232 4.18 6.28 -43.58
N SER A 233 5.06 7.17 -44.05
CA SER A 233 4.71 8.25 -44.96
C SER A 233 4.19 7.76 -46.32
N LYS A 234 4.41 6.48 -46.65
CA LYS A 234 3.96 5.85 -47.90
C LYS A 234 2.52 5.34 -47.86
N VAL A 235 1.88 5.33 -46.68
CA VAL A 235 0.47 4.91 -46.56
C VAL A 235 -0.39 5.84 -47.41
N LEU A 236 -1.27 5.25 -48.22
CA LEU A 236 -2.15 6.02 -49.10
C LEU A 236 -3.40 6.48 -48.35
N ILE A 237 -3.73 7.75 -48.55
CA ILE A 237 -4.95 8.41 -48.08
C ILE A 237 -5.83 8.67 -49.30
N TYR A 238 -7.05 8.14 -49.26
CA TYR A 238 -8.03 8.19 -50.31
C TYR A 238 -9.10 9.22 -49.95
N LYS A 239 -9.42 10.16 -50.85
CA LYS A 239 -10.55 11.08 -50.63
C LYS A 239 -11.88 10.33 -50.62
N ASP A 240 -12.01 9.36 -51.53
CA ASP A 240 -13.07 8.37 -51.59
C ASP A 240 -12.43 6.98 -51.72
N TYR A 241 -12.77 6.04 -50.83
CA TYR A 241 -12.24 4.68 -50.88
C TYR A 241 -12.68 3.89 -52.12
N LYS A 242 -13.71 4.35 -52.83
CA LYS A 242 -14.17 3.78 -54.10
C LYS A 242 -13.36 4.26 -55.30
N ASP A 243 -12.68 5.40 -55.19
CA ASP A 243 -11.85 5.98 -56.24
C ASP A 243 -10.37 5.88 -55.87
N THR A 244 -9.73 4.79 -56.29
CA THR A 244 -8.31 4.55 -56.02
C THR A 244 -7.37 5.48 -56.78
N ALA A 245 -7.85 6.17 -57.84
CA ALA A 245 -7.02 7.08 -58.62
C ALA A 245 -6.77 8.42 -57.90
N ALA A 246 -7.63 8.78 -56.94
CA ALA A 246 -7.55 10.00 -56.15
C ALA A 246 -6.76 9.85 -54.83
N ALA A 247 -5.88 8.86 -54.72
CA ALA A 247 -5.10 8.59 -53.52
C ALA A 247 -3.80 9.40 -53.47
N SER A 248 -3.44 9.90 -52.29
CA SER A 248 -2.16 10.58 -52.04
C SER A 248 -1.40 9.95 -50.89
N PRO A 249 -0.06 9.96 -50.88
CA PRO A 249 0.71 9.47 -49.75
C PRO A 249 0.51 10.36 -48.52
N ALA A 250 0.45 9.75 -47.33
CA ALA A 250 0.32 10.44 -46.05
C ALA A 250 1.44 11.45 -45.80
N GLY A 251 2.64 11.17 -46.32
CA GLY A 251 3.80 12.04 -46.20
C GLY A 251 4.25 12.28 -44.76
N GLU A 252 5.10 13.28 -44.57
CA GLU A 252 5.48 13.73 -43.24
C GLU A 252 4.34 14.44 -42.52
N THR A 253 3.39 15.01 -43.26
CA THR A 253 2.24 15.75 -42.71
C THR A 253 1.41 14.88 -41.76
N TYR A 254 1.03 13.67 -42.18
CA TYR A 254 0.12 12.82 -41.43
C TYR A 254 0.80 11.69 -40.64
N THR A 255 2.13 11.62 -40.62
CA THR A 255 2.86 10.70 -39.73
C THR A 255 3.14 11.33 -38.37
N ASN A 256 3.50 10.48 -37.38
CA ASN A 256 3.88 10.89 -36.02
C ASN A 256 2.78 11.61 -35.23
N GLN A 257 1.52 11.34 -35.55
CA GLN A 257 0.34 11.83 -34.84
C GLN A 257 -0.73 10.74 -34.78
N THR A 258 -1.65 10.89 -33.84
CA THR A 258 -2.81 10.01 -33.68
C THR A 258 -4.07 10.64 -34.27
N PHE A 259 -4.87 9.84 -34.96
CA PHE A 259 -6.13 10.24 -35.57
C PHE A 259 -7.30 9.50 -34.93
N PHE A 260 -8.46 10.14 -34.95
CA PHE A 260 -9.73 9.51 -34.65
C PHE A 260 -10.25 8.75 -35.86
N ILE A 261 -10.79 7.57 -35.61
CA ILE A 261 -11.45 6.72 -36.60
C ILE A 261 -12.88 6.52 -36.11
N LYS A 262 -13.82 7.24 -36.74
CA LYS A 262 -15.23 7.23 -36.36
C LYS A 262 -16.14 6.47 -37.35
N LYS A 263 -15.61 6.11 -38.52
CA LYS A 263 -16.29 5.32 -39.56
C LYS A 263 -15.35 4.33 -40.23
N LEU A 264 -15.91 3.23 -40.68
CA LEU A 264 -15.25 2.23 -41.51
C LEU A 264 -16.09 1.90 -42.74
N ALA A 265 -15.42 1.42 -43.79
CA ALA A 265 -16.05 0.88 -44.99
C ALA A 265 -15.38 -0.44 -45.36
N PHE A 266 -16.18 -1.45 -45.69
CA PHE A 266 -15.75 -2.72 -46.24
C PHE A 266 -16.17 -2.79 -47.70
N VAL A 267 -15.21 -2.95 -48.60
CA VAL A 267 -15.45 -3.08 -50.04
C VAL A 267 -14.57 -4.18 -50.60
N ASN A 268 -15.19 -5.17 -51.27
CA ASN A 268 -14.47 -6.24 -51.98
C ASN A 268 -13.35 -6.92 -51.15
N GLY A 269 -13.61 -7.25 -49.89
CA GLY A 269 -12.62 -7.88 -49.00
C GLY A 269 -11.58 -6.93 -48.39
N GLN A 270 -11.73 -5.61 -48.53
CA GLN A 270 -10.82 -4.63 -47.97
C GLN A 270 -11.56 -3.68 -47.02
N THR A 271 -11.04 -3.56 -45.79
CA THR A 271 -11.51 -2.56 -44.82
C THR A 271 -10.73 -1.26 -44.96
N TYR A 272 -11.43 -0.14 -44.95
CA TYR A 272 -10.92 1.22 -44.93
C TYR A 272 -11.42 1.95 -43.68
N TYR A 273 -10.55 2.75 -43.07
CA TYR A 273 -10.86 3.61 -41.93
C TYR A 273 -10.85 5.08 -42.33
N LEU A 274 -11.88 5.82 -41.92
CA LEU A 274 -11.94 7.27 -42.08
C LEU A 274 -11.11 7.94 -40.99
N LEU A 275 -10.01 8.57 -41.37
CA LEU A 275 -9.10 9.28 -40.47
C LEU A 275 -9.56 10.72 -40.28
N SER A 276 -9.55 11.19 -39.03
CA SER A 276 -9.89 12.56 -38.65
C SER A 276 -8.98 13.09 -37.54
N GLU A 277 -8.63 14.36 -37.61
CA GLU A 277 -7.89 15.06 -36.55
C GLU A 277 -8.78 15.39 -35.34
N GLN A 278 -10.10 15.38 -35.52
CA GLN A 278 -11.09 15.65 -34.49
C GLN A 278 -11.92 14.39 -34.21
N ALA A 279 -12.56 14.32 -33.03
CA ALA A 279 -13.46 13.23 -32.67
C ALA A 279 -14.80 13.28 -33.43
N SER A 280 -14.74 13.32 -34.77
CA SER A 280 -15.87 13.49 -35.69
C SER A 280 -15.60 12.75 -36.99
N SER A 281 -16.65 12.18 -37.59
CA SER A 281 -16.60 11.61 -38.94
C SER A 281 -16.87 12.65 -40.04
N VAL A 282 -16.90 13.94 -39.70
CA VAL A 282 -17.23 15.04 -40.61
C VAL A 282 -16.20 16.15 -40.50
N ASN A 283 -15.96 16.64 -39.29
CA ASN A 283 -15.02 17.73 -39.04
C ASN A 283 -13.61 17.16 -38.86
N GLY A 284 -12.61 17.81 -39.47
CA GLY A 284 -11.20 17.40 -39.37
C GLY A 284 -10.85 16.13 -40.14
N VAL A 285 -11.75 15.64 -41.01
CA VAL A 285 -11.51 14.47 -41.86
C VAL A 285 -10.36 14.75 -42.83
N ILE A 286 -9.39 13.83 -42.85
CA ILE A 286 -8.25 13.90 -43.79
C ILE A 286 -8.39 12.91 -44.95
N GLY A 287 -9.22 11.88 -44.79
CA GLY A 287 -9.51 10.87 -45.83
C GLY A 287 -9.56 9.44 -45.27
N TRP A 288 -9.70 8.48 -46.17
CA TRP A 288 -9.75 7.05 -45.87
C TRP A 288 -8.38 6.42 -46.03
N ALA A 289 -8.03 5.43 -45.22
CA ALA A 289 -6.83 4.61 -45.43
C ALA A 289 -7.16 3.15 -45.18
N LYS A 290 -6.41 2.24 -45.81
CA LYS A 290 -6.61 0.80 -45.61
C LYS A 290 -6.32 0.45 -44.15
N ALA A 291 -7.21 -0.33 -43.54
CA ALA A 291 -7.04 -0.75 -42.15
C ALA A 291 -5.73 -1.52 -41.91
N SER A 292 -5.28 -2.30 -42.90
CA SER A 292 -4.02 -3.05 -42.87
C SER A 292 -2.76 -2.19 -42.80
N ASP A 293 -2.86 -0.92 -43.20
CA ASP A 293 -1.72 0.00 -43.31
C ASP A 293 -1.59 0.89 -42.07
N LEU A 294 -2.48 0.70 -41.08
CA LEU A 294 -2.61 1.52 -39.89
C LEU A 294 -2.35 0.70 -38.62
N LEU A 295 -1.81 1.35 -37.60
CA LEU A 295 -1.85 0.84 -36.23
C LEU A 295 -3.09 1.40 -35.56
N THR A 296 -3.97 0.56 -35.02
CA THR A 296 -5.25 1.04 -34.49
C THR A 296 -5.63 0.37 -33.16
N ASN A 297 -6.16 1.15 -32.21
CA ASN A 297 -6.71 0.64 -30.95
C ASN A 297 -8.17 1.11 -30.71
N PRO A 298 -9.05 0.24 -30.19
CA PRO A 298 -10.40 0.65 -29.83
C PRO A 298 -10.36 1.72 -28.74
N GLU A 299 -11.28 2.66 -28.83
CA GLU A 299 -11.40 3.78 -27.90
C GLU A 299 -12.71 3.58 -27.12
N SER A 300 -12.67 3.63 -25.79
CA SER A 300 -13.91 3.64 -25.00
C SER A 300 -14.59 5.00 -25.10
N SER A 301 -15.91 5.06 -24.88
CA SER A 301 -16.57 6.33 -24.63
C SER A 301 -15.94 7.06 -23.44
N LEU A 302 -15.75 8.37 -23.59
CA LEU A 302 -15.21 9.24 -22.55
C LEU A 302 -16.07 9.17 -21.29
N LYS A 303 -15.48 8.76 -20.17
CA LYS A 303 -16.17 8.71 -18.87
C LYS A 303 -15.81 9.94 -18.06
N SER A 304 -16.82 10.72 -17.68
CA SER A 304 -16.63 11.81 -16.71
C SER A 304 -16.21 11.21 -15.37
N THR A 305 -15.05 11.63 -14.87
CA THR A 305 -14.50 11.11 -13.61
C THR A 305 -13.80 12.23 -12.88
N SER A 306 -14.19 12.51 -11.64
CA SER A 306 -13.44 13.41 -10.76
C SER A 306 -12.56 12.58 -9.84
N LYS A 307 -11.23 12.69 -10.03
CA LYS A 307 -10.26 12.10 -9.11
C LYS A 307 -9.01 12.97 -9.04
N THR A 308 -8.39 12.98 -7.87
CA THR A 308 -7.13 13.69 -7.65
C THR A 308 -5.99 12.67 -7.60
N LEU A 309 -5.04 12.79 -8.51
CA LEU A 309 -3.83 11.98 -8.58
C LEU A 309 -2.60 12.89 -8.54
N TYR A 310 -1.40 12.30 -8.49
CA TYR A 310 -0.16 13.05 -8.36
C TYR A 310 0.85 12.58 -9.40
N PHE A 311 1.58 13.50 -10.01
CA PHE A 311 2.55 13.13 -11.05
C PHE A 311 3.72 12.34 -10.47
N THR A 312 4.10 11.26 -11.17
CA THR A 312 5.31 10.49 -10.87
C THR A 312 6.60 11.25 -11.23
N GLY A 313 6.49 12.26 -12.09
CA GLY A 313 7.61 12.98 -12.72
C GLY A 313 8.12 12.33 -14.01
N LYS A 314 7.51 11.23 -14.47
CA LYS A 314 7.95 10.47 -15.65
C LYS A 314 7.03 10.72 -16.84
N GLY A 315 7.60 10.68 -18.05
CA GLY A 315 6.85 10.70 -19.31
C GLY A 315 6.41 12.10 -19.75
N SER A 316 5.46 12.12 -20.68
CA SER A 316 4.98 13.30 -21.39
C SER A 316 3.47 13.44 -21.26
N ALA A 317 2.95 14.60 -21.63
CA ALA A 317 1.52 14.89 -21.72
C ALA A 317 1.13 15.20 -23.17
N TYR A 318 -0.07 14.79 -23.56
CA TYR A 318 -0.51 14.81 -24.96
C TYR A 318 -1.83 15.57 -25.15
N SER A 319 -2.09 16.02 -26.37
CA SER A 319 -3.34 16.72 -26.75
C SER A 319 -4.53 15.77 -26.89
N LYS A 320 -4.26 14.49 -27.13
CA LYS A 320 -5.22 13.37 -27.22
C LYS A 320 -4.62 12.12 -26.58
N ALA A 321 -5.45 11.15 -26.17
CA ALA A 321 -4.93 9.88 -25.67
C ALA A 321 -4.18 9.12 -26.77
N TRP A 322 -3.24 8.28 -26.35
CA TRP A 322 -2.36 7.52 -27.26
C TRP A 322 -1.58 8.40 -28.25
N GLY A 323 -1.38 9.68 -27.90
CA GLY A 323 -0.68 10.65 -28.74
C GLY A 323 0.77 10.28 -29.04
N MET A 324 1.23 10.70 -30.22
CA MET A 324 2.61 10.56 -30.69
C MET A 324 3.38 11.88 -30.52
N THR A 325 4.55 12.02 -31.15
CA THR A 325 5.44 13.16 -30.96
C THR A 325 4.83 14.51 -31.36
N LYS A 326 3.98 14.56 -32.40
CA LYS A 326 3.25 15.79 -32.76
C LYS A 326 2.08 16.10 -31.84
N ASP A 327 1.62 15.12 -31.06
CA ASP A 327 0.55 15.32 -30.09
C ASP A 327 1.09 15.77 -28.72
N VAL A 328 2.41 15.87 -28.54
CA VAL A 328 3.04 16.25 -27.27
C VAL A 328 2.71 17.71 -26.91
N VAL A 329 2.10 17.91 -25.74
CA VAL A 329 1.88 19.24 -25.15
C VAL A 329 2.99 19.59 -24.17
N TYR A 330 3.45 18.60 -23.40
CA TYR A 330 4.60 18.72 -22.50
C TYR A 330 5.52 17.52 -22.69
N SER A 331 6.76 17.78 -23.12
CA SER A 331 7.74 16.72 -23.41
C SER A 331 8.25 16.01 -22.16
N SER A 332 8.26 16.68 -21.01
CA SER A 332 8.66 16.11 -19.73
C SER A 332 7.73 16.53 -18.60
N LEU A 333 7.36 15.56 -17.76
CA LEU A 333 6.57 15.78 -16.54
C LEU A 333 7.43 15.94 -15.27
N SER A 334 8.76 15.96 -15.38
CA SER A 334 9.67 15.97 -14.23
C SER A 334 9.45 17.16 -13.29
N LYS A 335 9.20 18.36 -13.84
CA LYS A 335 8.93 19.57 -13.07
C LYS A 335 7.61 19.52 -12.26
N TYR A 336 6.69 18.65 -12.65
CA TYR A 336 5.42 18.45 -11.97
C TYR A 336 5.47 17.32 -10.95
N LYS A 337 6.64 16.68 -10.74
CA LYS A 337 6.77 15.55 -9.82
C LYS A 337 6.15 15.87 -8.45
N ASP A 338 5.34 14.93 -7.96
CA ASP A 338 4.60 14.98 -6.70
C ASP A 338 3.53 16.09 -6.63
N GLN A 339 3.32 16.88 -7.69
CA GLN A 339 2.23 17.85 -7.80
C GLN A 339 0.90 17.16 -8.10
N GLU A 340 -0.17 17.80 -7.65
CA GLU A 340 -1.53 17.36 -7.86
C GLU A 340 -1.98 17.51 -9.33
N PHE A 341 -2.63 16.49 -9.87
CA PHE A 341 -3.35 16.49 -11.14
C PHE A 341 -4.82 16.17 -10.91
N LYS A 342 -5.69 17.11 -11.26
CA LYS A 342 -7.14 16.95 -11.19
C LYS A 342 -7.64 16.33 -12.48
N VAL A 343 -7.95 15.05 -12.42
CA VAL A 343 -8.56 14.31 -13.52
C VAL A 343 -10.03 14.69 -13.60
N ASN A 344 -10.49 15.04 -14.80
CA ASN A 344 -11.90 15.33 -15.09
C ASN A 344 -12.55 14.30 -16.04
N ALA A 345 -11.76 13.46 -16.71
CA ALA A 345 -12.27 12.36 -17.50
C ALA A 345 -11.26 11.22 -17.63
N THR A 346 -11.77 10.03 -17.93
CA THR A 346 -11.00 8.81 -18.17
C THR A 346 -11.48 8.15 -19.45
N GLU A 347 -10.56 7.64 -20.25
CA GLU A 347 -10.88 6.74 -21.36
C GLU A 347 -9.84 5.62 -21.45
N THR A 348 -10.19 4.54 -22.14
CA THR A 348 -9.27 3.47 -22.49
C THR A 348 -9.02 3.46 -23.98
N VAL A 349 -7.75 3.28 -24.35
CA VAL A 349 -7.32 3.06 -25.73
C VAL A 349 -6.70 1.66 -25.78
N GLY A 350 -7.42 0.68 -26.32
CA GLY A 350 -7.14 -0.73 -26.06
C GLY A 350 -7.17 -1.00 -24.55
N ASN A 351 -6.10 -1.61 -24.03
CA ASN A 351 -5.93 -1.85 -22.59
C ASN A 351 -5.30 -0.68 -21.81
N MET A 352 -4.95 0.42 -22.49
CA MET A 352 -4.25 1.56 -21.87
C MET A 352 -5.27 2.52 -21.27
N VAL A 353 -5.16 2.80 -19.97
CA VAL A 353 -5.99 3.81 -19.29
C VAL A 353 -5.33 5.18 -19.43
N TRP A 354 -6.09 6.16 -19.91
CA TRP A 354 -5.67 7.55 -20.07
C TRP A 354 -6.55 8.48 -19.24
N TYR A 355 -5.92 9.47 -18.63
CA TYR A 355 -6.57 10.48 -17.80
C TYR A 355 -6.48 11.85 -18.44
N ARG A 356 -7.61 12.54 -18.51
CA ARG A 356 -7.70 13.92 -18.98
C ARG A 356 -7.82 14.87 -17.81
N GLY A 357 -7.15 16.01 -17.90
CA GLY A 357 -7.26 17.11 -16.93
C GLY A 357 -6.70 18.41 -17.49
N ASN A 358 -6.73 19.46 -16.67
CA ASN A 358 -6.09 20.73 -17.00
C ASN A 358 -4.69 20.78 -16.35
N LEU A 359 -3.69 21.20 -17.12
CA LEU A 359 -2.31 21.42 -16.66
C LEU A 359 -1.83 22.75 -17.23
N ASP A 360 -1.51 23.70 -16.34
CA ASP A 360 -1.12 25.07 -16.68
C ASP A 360 -2.02 25.74 -17.75
N GLY A 361 -3.35 25.58 -17.61
CA GLY A 361 -4.34 26.16 -18.52
C GLY A 361 -4.64 25.33 -19.78
N LYS A 362 -3.87 24.28 -20.06
CA LYS A 362 -4.08 23.40 -21.23
C LYS A 362 -4.80 22.12 -20.84
N THR A 363 -5.71 21.66 -21.69
CA THR A 363 -6.29 20.32 -21.58
C THR A 363 -5.27 19.30 -22.08
N VAL A 364 -4.95 18.32 -21.24
CA VAL A 364 -3.96 17.28 -21.55
C VAL A 364 -4.44 15.89 -21.19
N TRP A 365 -3.89 14.91 -21.89
CA TRP A 365 -4.03 13.48 -21.66
C TRP A 365 -2.74 12.89 -21.12
N ILE A 366 -2.85 12.16 -20.02
CA ILE A 366 -1.75 11.54 -19.28
C ILE A 366 -2.00 10.04 -19.19
N TYR A 367 -1.03 9.23 -19.60
CA TYR A 367 -1.11 7.79 -19.41
C TYR A 367 -1.14 7.46 -17.92
N SER A 368 -2.05 6.57 -17.49
CA SER A 368 -2.34 6.35 -16.07
C SER A 368 -1.11 6.01 -15.24
N SER A 369 -0.15 5.27 -15.80
CA SER A 369 1.10 4.88 -15.14
C SER A 369 2.07 6.05 -14.86
N ARG A 370 1.75 7.27 -15.31
CA ARG A 370 2.50 8.50 -15.03
C ARG A 370 1.96 9.26 -13.82
N LEU A 371 0.85 8.79 -13.27
CA LEU A 371 0.23 9.33 -12.08
C LEU A 371 0.19 8.27 -10.97
N ALA A 372 0.20 8.73 -9.72
CA ALA A 372 0.12 7.90 -8.53
C ALA A 372 -0.96 8.44 -7.58
N PRO A 373 -1.63 7.57 -6.80
CA PRO A 373 -2.51 8.02 -5.74
C PRO A 373 -1.72 8.60 -4.56
N LYS A 374 -2.37 9.44 -3.76
CA LYS A 374 -1.89 9.86 -2.44
C LYS A 374 -2.51 8.97 -1.37
N VAL A 375 -1.67 8.41 -0.52
CA VAL A 375 -2.12 7.63 0.64
C VAL A 375 -1.91 8.45 1.90
N GLU A 376 -3.00 8.81 2.59
CA GLU A 376 -2.96 9.55 3.85
C GLU A 376 -3.28 8.64 5.03
N ARG A 377 -2.63 8.88 6.17
CA ARG A 377 -2.88 8.15 7.42
C ARG A 377 -2.65 9.05 8.62
N SER A 378 -3.38 8.77 9.70
CA SER A 378 -3.10 9.38 11.00
C SER A 378 -1.76 8.89 11.54
N THR A 379 -1.14 9.72 12.37
CA THR A 379 0.08 9.37 13.09
C THR A 379 0.15 10.17 14.38
N SER A 380 1.09 9.86 15.28
CA SER A 380 1.34 10.67 16.46
C SER A 380 2.83 10.77 16.71
N ARG A 381 3.40 11.89 16.27
CA ARG A 381 4.83 12.16 16.38
C ARG A 381 5.07 13.61 16.81
N LEU A 382 6.26 13.85 17.33
CA LEU A 382 6.84 15.18 17.41
C LEU A 382 7.97 15.30 16.40
N GLY A 383 8.15 16.48 15.81
CA GLY A 383 9.16 16.72 14.79
C GLY A 383 9.89 18.04 14.97
N GLN A 384 11.19 18.05 14.68
CA GLN A 384 12.02 19.25 14.58
C GLN A 384 12.63 19.32 13.19
N ILE A 385 12.41 20.42 12.49
CA ILE A 385 12.95 20.66 11.14
C ILE A 385 14.48 20.73 11.23
N LYS A 386 15.18 20.03 10.33
CA LYS A 386 16.64 19.84 10.43
C LYS A 386 17.44 21.14 10.29
N ASN A 387 17.07 22.01 9.35
CA ASN A 387 17.77 23.27 9.09
C ASN A 387 16.85 24.27 8.35
N GLY A 388 17.33 25.50 8.16
CA GLY A 388 16.54 26.59 7.57
C GLY A 388 16.28 26.48 6.06
N SER A 389 17.02 25.65 5.32
CA SER A 389 16.82 25.49 3.87
C SER A 389 15.75 24.44 3.52
N VAL A 390 15.21 23.72 4.51
CA VAL A 390 14.11 22.77 4.30
C VAL A 390 12.87 23.50 3.80
N ASN A 391 12.30 23.01 2.70
CA ASN A 391 11.05 23.52 2.17
C ASN A 391 9.84 23.01 2.97
N ILE A 392 8.92 23.93 3.25
CA ILE A 392 7.60 23.65 3.81
C ILE A 392 6.58 23.87 2.69
N TYR A 393 5.80 22.84 2.41
CA TYR A 393 4.85 22.79 1.30
C TYR A 393 3.43 23.07 1.80
N LYS A 394 2.72 24.05 1.23
CA LYS A 394 1.30 24.31 1.57
C LYS A 394 0.42 23.12 1.21
N THR A 395 0.61 22.62 0.00
CA THR A 395 0.00 21.38 -0.49
C THR A 395 1.09 20.33 -0.63
N VAL A 396 0.83 19.12 -0.17
CA VAL A 396 1.81 18.02 -0.20
C VAL A 396 2.43 17.85 -1.59
N GLY A 397 3.76 17.75 -1.65
CA GLY A 397 4.52 17.56 -2.89
C GLY A 397 4.53 18.74 -3.87
N THR A 398 3.83 19.84 -3.59
CA THR A 398 3.64 20.94 -4.54
C THR A 398 4.60 22.10 -4.28
N GLU A 399 5.55 22.33 -5.20
CA GLU A 399 6.50 23.46 -5.12
C GLU A 399 5.81 24.82 -5.19
N THR A 400 4.65 24.93 -5.86
CA THR A 400 3.87 26.17 -5.88
C THR A 400 3.43 26.56 -4.47
N GLY A 401 3.93 27.71 -4.02
CA GLY A 401 3.65 28.23 -2.68
C GLY A 401 4.45 27.57 -1.56
N ALA A 402 5.43 26.72 -1.87
CA ALA A 402 6.42 26.24 -0.92
C ALA A 402 7.33 27.40 -0.47
N PHE A 403 7.80 27.34 0.77
CA PHE A 403 8.69 28.35 1.34
C PHE A 403 9.72 27.71 2.27
N PRO A 404 10.93 28.28 2.40
CA PRO A 404 11.96 27.74 3.28
C PRO A 404 11.55 27.90 4.75
N ALA A 405 11.95 26.94 5.58
CA ALA A 405 11.72 26.97 7.02
C ALA A 405 12.39 28.19 7.70
N GLY A 406 13.57 28.59 7.21
CA GLY A 406 14.35 29.72 7.70
C GLY A 406 14.62 29.66 9.21
N SER A 407 14.94 30.82 9.79
CA SER A 407 15.04 30.94 11.24
C SER A 407 13.67 30.83 11.90
N THR A 408 12.58 31.25 11.25
CA THR A 408 11.21 31.25 11.78
C THR A 408 10.78 29.87 12.28
N TYR A 409 10.91 28.85 11.43
CA TYR A 409 10.36 27.52 11.71
C TYR A 409 11.38 26.51 12.26
N THR A 410 12.64 26.90 12.43
CA THR A 410 13.69 26.06 13.05
C THR A 410 13.83 26.34 14.54
N GLY A 411 14.49 25.43 15.27
CA GLY A 411 14.73 25.57 16.71
C GLY A 411 13.47 25.41 17.57
N THR A 412 12.39 24.84 17.04
CA THR A 412 11.16 24.51 17.78
C THR A 412 10.62 23.14 17.38
N VAL A 413 9.82 22.53 18.27
CA VAL A 413 9.14 21.26 18.02
C VAL A 413 7.70 21.47 17.52
N TYR A 414 7.30 20.63 16.57
CA TYR A 414 5.97 20.56 15.98
C TYR A 414 5.29 19.23 16.31
N TYR A 415 3.97 19.26 16.39
CA TYR A 415 3.15 18.07 16.41
C TYR A 415 2.89 17.58 14.98
N ILE A 416 2.92 16.27 14.81
CA ILE A 416 2.63 15.62 13.54
C ILE A 416 1.52 14.61 13.80
N LYS A 417 0.32 14.92 13.31
CA LYS A 417 -0.89 14.09 13.49
C LYS A 417 -1.38 13.45 12.21
N LYS A 418 -0.76 13.79 11.08
CA LYS A 418 -1.08 13.27 9.75
C LYS A 418 0.19 13.11 8.93
N GLN A 419 0.24 12.05 8.13
CA GLN A 419 1.29 11.83 7.14
C GLN A 419 0.66 11.42 5.79
N ALA A 420 1.39 11.68 4.70
CA ALA A 420 0.98 11.33 3.35
C ALA A 420 2.15 10.68 2.61
N THR A 421 1.87 9.70 1.77
CA THR A 421 2.86 9.04 0.91
C THR A 421 2.44 9.18 -0.55
N ILE A 422 3.36 9.69 -1.38
CA ILE A 422 3.21 9.90 -2.83
C ILE A 422 4.52 9.45 -3.48
N ASN A 423 4.48 8.58 -4.49
CA ASN A 423 5.68 8.08 -5.17
C ASN A 423 6.77 7.59 -4.19
N ASP A 424 6.37 6.83 -3.17
CA ASP A 424 7.22 6.34 -2.06
C ASP A 424 7.86 7.41 -1.17
N GLN A 425 7.67 8.70 -1.47
CA GLN A 425 8.08 9.81 -0.62
C GLN A 425 7.02 10.05 0.46
N THR A 426 7.44 9.99 1.72
CA THR A 426 6.58 10.33 2.86
C THR A 426 6.75 11.80 3.24
N TYR A 427 5.63 12.45 3.56
CA TYR A 427 5.54 13.82 4.06
C TYR A 427 4.80 13.83 5.39
N TYR A 428 5.22 14.71 6.29
CA TYR A 428 4.59 14.95 7.58
C TYR A 428 3.91 16.32 7.60
N LEU A 429 2.65 16.36 8.01
CA LEU A 429 1.94 17.61 8.26
C LEU A 429 2.34 18.15 9.64
N ILE A 430 3.08 19.25 9.66
CA ILE A 430 3.55 19.89 10.89
C ILE A 430 2.52 20.91 11.39
N SER A 431 2.30 20.89 12.71
CA SER A 431 1.40 21.80 13.40
C SER A 431 2.01 22.30 14.71
N THR A 432 1.67 23.54 15.07
CA THR A 432 2.01 24.13 16.37
C THR A 432 1.13 23.59 17.51
N GLN A 433 0.02 22.93 17.18
CA GLN A 433 -0.93 22.31 18.11
C GLN A 433 -1.01 20.80 17.87
N PRO A 434 -1.44 19.98 18.86
CA PRO A 434 -1.60 18.53 18.69
C PRO A 434 -2.81 18.14 17.81
N SER A 435 -2.90 18.73 16.62
CA SER A 435 -4.02 18.64 15.67
C SER A 435 -3.50 18.61 14.24
N SER A 436 -4.21 17.91 13.36
CA SER A 436 -3.97 17.94 11.91
C SER A 436 -4.79 19.01 11.19
N ALA A 437 -5.57 19.82 11.91
CA ALA A 437 -6.46 20.83 11.33
C ALA A 437 -6.18 22.23 11.90
N THR A 438 -5.89 22.35 13.19
CA THR A 438 -5.61 23.62 13.85
C THR A 438 -4.11 23.80 14.05
N GLY A 439 -3.61 25.03 13.86
CA GLY A 439 -2.18 25.35 14.00
C GLY A 439 -1.28 24.77 12.91
N VAL A 440 -1.86 24.26 11.82
CA VAL A 440 -1.14 23.66 10.68
C VAL A 440 -0.26 24.69 10.00
N ILE A 441 1.00 24.32 9.76
CA ILE A 441 1.97 25.17 9.05
C ILE A 441 2.14 24.68 7.61
N GLY A 442 2.25 23.37 7.40
CA GLY A 442 2.41 22.78 6.09
C GLY A 442 3.00 21.37 6.14
N TRP A 443 3.35 20.84 4.98
CA TRP A 443 3.95 19.53 4.80
C TRP A 443 5.46 19.63 4.67
N VAL A 444 6.19 18.70 5.30
CA VAL A 444 7.65 18.60 5.19
C VAL A 444 8.00 17.16 4.81
N LYS A 445 8.98 16.97 3.92
CA LYS A 445 9.47 15.62 3.57
C LYS A 445 10.01 14.93 4.81
N ALA A 446 9.71 13.65 4.98
CA ALA A 446 10.14 12.87 6.13
C ALA A 446 11.67 12.87 6.33
N ASN A 447 12.45 12.95 5.24
CA ASN A 447 13.90 13.01 5.30
C ASN A 447 14.46 14.36 5.77
N ASP A 448 13.65 15.41 5.80
CA ASP A 448 14.06 16.78 6.15
C ASP A 448 13.68 17.17 7.58
N ILE A 449 13.07 16.25 8.33
CA ILE A 449 12.59 16.47 9.69
C ILE A 449 12.96 15.30 10.60
N THR A 450 13.58 15.60 11.74
CA THR A 450 13.85 14.59 12.76
C THR A 450 12.59 14.37 13.57
N THR A 451 12.15 13.12 13.75
CA THR A 451 10.88 12.83 14.43
C THR A 451 10.99 11.67 15.41
N TYR A 452 10.18 11.74 16.48
CA TYR A 452 9.98 10.66 17.44
C TYR A 452 8.50 10.36 17.63
N SER A 453 8.17 9.11 17.93
CA SER A 453 6.81 8.74 18.34
C SER A 453 6.38 9.53 19.57
N HIS A 454 5.10 9.88 19.62
CA HIS A 454 4.51 10.70 20.68
C HIS A 454 3.25 10.04 21.23
N THR A 455 3.27 9.69 22.52
CA THR A 455 2.15 9.01 23.18
C THR A 455 1.85 9.64 24.54
N SER A 456 0.56 9.79 24.86
CA SER A 456 0.12 10.18 26.20
C SER A 456 0.03 8.95 27.09
N TYR A 457 0.67 9.01 28.26
CA TYR A 457 0.80 7.85 29.17
C TYR A 457 -0.22 7.91 30.31
N ASP A 458 -0.24 9.00 31.09
CA ASP A 458 -1.23 9.18 32.16
C ASP A 458 -1.49 10.66 32.48
N LYS A 459 -2.61 10.94 33.15
CA LYS A 459 -3.00 12.29 33.63
C LYS A 459 -3.04 12.37 35.16
N TYR A 460 -2.37 11.44 35.86
CA TYR A 460 -2.44 11.39 37.31
C TYR A 460 -1.63 12.53 37.93
N ALA A 461 -2.23 13.19 38.93
CA ALA A 461 -1.55 14.21 39.69
C ALA A 461 -0.40 13.59 40.51
N LYS A 462 0.81 14.12 40.34
CA LYS A 462 2.02 13.66 41.08
C LYS A 462 2.80 14.88 41.56
N THR A 463 3.43 14.77 42.72
CA THR A 463 4.37 15.80 43.20
C THR A 463 5.76 15.21 43.26
N MET A 464 6.66 15.74 42.45
CA MET A 464 8.07 15.36 42.39
C MET A 464 8.95 16.55 42.78
N TYR A 465 10.27 16.34 42.91
CA TYR A 465 11.20 17.36 43.38
C TYR A 465 12.31 17.61 42.36
N LEU A 466 12.59 18.88 42.05
CA LEU A 466 13.62 19.25 41.09
C LEU A 466 15.02 18.86 41.59
N THR A 467 15.84 18.27 40.72
CA THR A 467 17.24 17.91 41.05
C THR A 467 18.17 19.13 41.10
N GLY A 468 17.72 20.27 40.57
CA GLY A 468 18.53 21.47 40.32
C GLY A 468 19.27 21.45 38.98
N LYS A 469 19.04 20.42 38.14
CA LYS A 469 19.63 20.26 36.80
C LYS A 469 18.54 20.22 35.74
N GLY A 470 18.94 20.40 34.48
CA GLY A 470 18.05 20.25 33.32
C GLY A 470 17.46 21.57 32.83
N ILE A 471 16.67 21.47 31.77
CA ILE A 471 16.03 22.59 31.08
C ILE A 471 14.52 22.32 31.06
N VAL A 472 13.75 23.40 31.20
CA VAL A 472 12.29 23.37 31.17
C VAL A 472 11.80 23.96 29.86
N TYR A 473 10.86 23.28 29.22
CA TYR A 473 10.40 23.61 27.87
C TYR A 473 8.89 23.91 27.83
N SER A 474 8.44 24.61 26.78
CA SER A 474 7.02 24.87 26.51
C SER A 474 6.31 23.66 25.89
N LYS A 475 7.09 22.74 25.29
CA LYS A 475 6.63 21.48 24.69
C LYS A 475 7.60 20.34 25.08
N PRO A 476 7.15 19.08 25.14
CA PRO A 476 8.05 17.96 25.42
C PRO A 476 9.02 17.78 24.24
N TRP A 477 10.27 17.39 24.53
CA TRP A 477 11.34 17.35 23.52
C TRP A 477 11.52 18.69 22.78
N GLY A 478 11.38 19.79 23.53
CA GLY A 478 11.57 21.14 23.02
C GLY A 478 13.01 21.42 22.59
N SER A 479 13.15 22.34 21.65
CA SER A 479 14.43 22.84 21.14
C SER A 479 14.74 24.24 21.67
N THR A 480 15.70 24.95 21.08
CA THR A 480 16.23 26.24 21.59
C THR A 480 15.16 27.31 21.81
N LYS A 481 14.14 27.42 20.95
CA LYS A 481 13.03 28.36 21.08
C LYS A 481 11.90 27.88 21.99
N ASP A 482 11.89 26.60 22.33
CA ASP A 482 10.91 26.05 23.28
C ASP A 482 11.40 26.18 24.73
N ILE A 483 12.62 26.68 24.98
CA ILE A 483 13.18 26.85 26.33
C ILE A 483 12.37 27.91 27.09
N VAL A 484 11.86 27.53 28.27
CA VAL A 484 11.18 28.45 29.20
C VAL A 484 12.10 28.79 30.38
N PHE A 485 12.84 27.81 30.91
CA PHE A 485 13.85 28.02 31.95
C PHE A 485 15.11 27.22 31.62
N LYS A 486 16.25 27.93 31.47
CA LYS A 486 17.54 27.33 31.08
C LYS A 486 18.36 26.83 32.28
N ASP A 487 18.12 27.39 33.47
CA ASP A 487 18.81 27.04 34.70
C ASP A 487 17.80 26.75 35.81
N LEU A 488 18.02 25.65 36.52
CA LEU A 488 17.22 25.18 37.66
C LEU A 488 18.04 25.11 38.95
N SER A 489 19.28 25.60 38.96
CA SER A 489 20.20 25.52 40.09
C SER A 489 19.58 26.08 41.39
N LYS A 490 18.88 27.21 41.29
CA LYS A 490 18.17 27.88 42.41
C LYS A 490 16.89 27.16 42.84
N ASN A 491 16.39 26.23 42.05
CA ASN A 491 15.13 25.51 42.27
C ASN A 491 15.35 24.08 42.76
N LYS A 492 16.59 23.73 43.16
CA LYS A 492 16.89 22.42 43.72
C LYS A 492 15.98 22.12 44.91
N ASN A 493 15.42 20.90 44.92
CA ASN A 493 14.48 20.40 45.92
C ASN A 493 13.08 21.08 45.92
N GLN A 494 12.82 22.04 45.04
CA GLN A 494 11.49 22.63 44.91
C GLN A 494 10.49 21.61 44.33
N GLU A 495 9.25 21.69 44.78
CA GLU A 495 8.15 20.84 44.31
C GLU A 495 7.75 21.17 42.87
N PHE A 496 7.58 20.13 42.05
CA PHE A 496 7.04 20.18 40.71
C PHE A 496 5.75 19.35 40.66
N LYS A 497 4.62 20.03 40.44
CA LYS A 497 3.29 19.42 40.40
C LYS A 497 2.95 19.01 38.97
N ILE A 498 2.88 17.71 38.75
CA ILE A 498 2.65 17.08 37.45
C ILE A 498 1.16 16.85 37.25
N ASN A 499 0.66 17.11 36.05
CA ASN A 499 -0.72 16.83 35.65
C ASN A 499 -0.84 16.04 34.33
N LEU A 500 0.26 15.75 33.65
CA LEU A 500 0.30 14.91 32.45
C LEU A 500 1.68 14.29 32.28
N THR A 501 1.70 13.02 31.91
CA THR A 501 2.89 12.24 31.57
C THR A 501 2.80 11.84 30.10
N GLU A 502 3.84 12.12 29.33
CA GLU A 502 3.95 11.72 27.93
C GLU A 502 5.28 11.03 27.64
N LYS A 503 5.29 10.20 26.59
CA LYS A 503 6.51 9.61 26.05
C LYS A 503 6.80 10.18 24.67
N VAL A 504 8.05 10.59 24.50
CA VAL A 504 8.62 11.01 23.22
C VAL A 504 9.79 10.09 22.90
N GLY A 505 9.59 9.17 21.95
CA GLY A 505 10.46 8.01 21.80
C GLY A 505 10.47 7.20 23.10
N THR A 506 11.67 6.96 23.64
CA THR A 506 11.87 6.24 24.92
C THR A 506 11.87 7.15 26.14
N ASN A 507 11.91 8.47 25.94
CA ASN A 507 12.02 9.44 27.03
C ASN A 507 10.66 9.77 27.63
N THR A 508 10.60 9.80 28.97
CA THR A 508 9.41 10.24 29.72
C THR A 508 9.50 11.73 30.01
N TRP A 509 8.42 12.44 29.70
CA TRP A 509 8.27 13.88 29.90
C TRP A 509 7.06 14.16 30.79
N TYR A 510 7.23 15.09 31.73
CA TYR A 510 6.18 15.50 32.65
C TYR A 510 5.78 16.93 32.41
N ARG A 511 4.48 17.17 32.29
CA ARG A 511 3.89 18.50 32.25
C ARG A 511 3.44 18.92 33.64
N GLY A 512 3.74 20.15 34.01
CA GLY A 512 3.30 20.75 35.25
C GLY A 512 3.16 22.26 35.15
N SER A 513 2.76 22.89 36.24
CA SER A 513 2.81 24.34 36.38
C SER A 513 4.07 24.74 37.15
N PHE A 514 4.85 25.67 36.59
CA PHE A 514 6.05 26.22 37.21
C PHE A 514 6.13 27.72 36.90
N ALA A 515 6.24 28.55 37.95
CA ALA A 515 6.19 30.01 37.85
C ALA A 515 5.02 30.52 36.98
N ASN A 516 3.81 30.02 37.25
CA ASN A 516 2.56 30.33 36.54
C ASN A 516 2.53 29.98 35.04
N LYS A 517 3.49 29.18 34.56
CA LYS A 517 3.53 28.70 33.17
C LYS A 517 3.30 27.19 33.13
N THR A 518 2.56 26.72 32.13
CA THR A 518 2.49 25.28 31.82
C THR A 518 3.76 24.90 31.08
N VAL A 519 4.51 23.94 31.63
CA VAL A 519 5.83 23.57 31.14
C VAL A 519 6.07 22.07 31.16
N TRP A 520 7.11 21.64 30.46
CA TRP A 520 7.56 20.27 30.33
C TRP A 520 8.99 20.10 30.83
N ILE A 521 9.24 19.00 31.56
CA ILE A 521 10.56 18.61 32.04
C ILE A 521 10.77 17.11 31.82
N GLN A 522 11.98 16.70 31.44
CA GLN A 522 12.33 15.30 31.29
C GLN A 522 12.40 14.63 32.67
N SER A 523 11.94 13.38 32.78
CA SER A 523 11.86 12.64 34.05
C SER A 523 13.19 12.54 34.80
N ALA A 524 14.32 12.52 34.09
CA ALA A 524 15.66 12.42 34.68
C ALA A 524 16.03 13.62 35.59
N TYR A 525 15.32 14.75 35.47
CA TYR A 525 15.57 15.95 36.25
C TYR A 525 14.66 16.11 37.48
N LEU A 526 13.88 15.06 37.78
CA LEU A 526 12.99 15.00 38.93
C LEU A 526 13.31 13.80 39.82
N ASN A 527 13.31 14.03 41.13
CA ASN A 527 13.36 13.01 42.15
C ASN A 527 11.95 12.72 42.67
N GLN A 528 11.64 11.43 42.87
CA GLN A 528 10.38 11.01 43.46
C GLN A 528 10.27 11.35 44.95
N THR A 529 11.41 11.39 45.63
CA THR A 529 11.50 11.61 47.06
C THR A 529 12.48 12.73 47.37
N LEU A 530 12.19 13.52 48.41
CA LEU A 530 13.11 14.52 48.92
C LEU A 530 13.42 14.23 50.38
N GLU A 531 14.68 13.98 50.69
CA GLU A 531 15.12 13.69 52.05
C GLU A 531 15.91 14.84 52.67
N SER A 532 15.78 15.00 53.99
CA SER A 532 16.53 15.99 54.77
C SER A 532 16.81 15.47 56.17
N ALA A 533 17.83 16.04 56.81
CA ALA A 533 18.12 15.78 58.21
C ALA A 533 16.96 16.24 59.11
N GLU A 534 16.74 15.50 60.19
CA GLU A 534 15.71 15.79 61.18
C GLU A 534 16.24 15.38 62.56
N ASN A 535 15.72 15.92 63.66
CA ASN A 535 16.15 15.54 65.01
C ASN A 535 14.96 15.51 65.96
N ARG A 536 14.29 14.35 65.99
CA ARG A 536 13.07 14.14 66.78
C ARG A 536 13.08 12.78 67.46
N LEU A 537 12.19 12.60 68.41
CA LEU A 537 11.82 11.30 68.95
C LEU A 537 10.41 10.97 68.47
N GLY A 538 10.17 9.71 68.10
CA GLY A 538 8.89 9.22 67.61
C GLY A 538 8.39 8.02 68.41
N ASN A 539 7.08 7.96 68.64
CA ASN A 539 6.40 6.86 69.33
C ASN A 539 5.23 6.35 68.47
N ILE A 540 5.28 5.06 68.13
CA ILE A 540 4.23 4.39 67.36
C ILE A 540 3.16 3.87 68.32
N LYS A 541 1.94 4.41 68.25
CA LYS A 541 0.85 4.10 69.19
C LYS A 541 -0.01 2.90 68.80
N LYS A 542 -0.07 2.55 67.50
CA LYS A 542 -0.94 1.49 66.98
C LYS A 542 -0.12 0.37 66.32
N THR A 543 -0.59 -0.87 66.41
CA THR A 543 0.08 -2.05 65.83
C THR A 543 -0.09 -2.14 64.31
N GLY A 544 -1.16 -1.57 63.78
CA GLY A 544 -1.49 -1.60 62.34
C GLY A 544 -0.70 -0.61 61.47
N ILE A 545 0.14 0.24 62.04
CA ILE A 545 0.88 1.27 61.29
C ILE A 545 1.87 0.61 60.31
N LYS A 546 1.90 1.11 59.08
CA LYS A 546 2.83 0.65 58.04
C LYS A 546 4.20 1.28 58.23
N ILE A 547 5.23 0.45 58.19
CA ILE A 547 6.64 0.84 58.20
C ILE A 547 7.23 0.42 56.84
N TYR A 548 7.52 1.40 55.98
CA TYR A 548 8.03 1.19 54.64
C TYR A 548 9.54 0.93 54.67
N ARG A 549 10.00 -0.07 53.93
CA ARG A 549 11.43 -0.45 53.92
C ARG A 549 12.30 0.61 53.29
N LYS A 550 11.80 1.23 52.23
CA LYS A 550 12.43 2.31 51.47
C LYS A 550 11.38 3.36 51.13
N LEU A 551 11.72 4.64 51.24
CA LEU A 551 10.82 5.72 50.85
C LEU A 551 10.52 5.64 49.35
N GLY A 552 9.24 5.77 48.98
CA GLY A 552 8.79 5.63 47.59
C GLY A 552 8.56 4.20 47.10
N SER A 553 8.92 3.18 47.90
CA SER A 553 8.63 1.78 47.59
C SER A 553 7.25 1.37 48.11
N SER A 554 6.61 0.42 47.42
CA SER A 554 5.39 -0.26 47.90
C SER A 554 5.67 -1.29 49.01
N SER A 555 6.94 -1.61 49.31
CA SER A 555 7.32 -2.62 50.31
C SER A 555 7.23 -2.07 51.74
N TYR A 556 6.39 -2.70 52.57
CA TYR A 556 6.20 -2.34 53.98
C TYR A 556 5.97 -3.58 54.86
N PHE A 557 6.03 -3.37 56.17
CA PHE A 557 5.55 -4.30 57.19
C PHE A 557 4.75 -3.54 58.26
N LYS A 558 3.90 -4.24 59.02
CA LYS A 558 3.13 -3.63 60.11
C LYS A 558 3.96 -3.52 61.37
N ALA A 559 3.75 -2.47 62.16
CA ALA A 559 4.47 -2.23 63.41
C ALA A 559 4.30 -3.38 64.44
N GLY A 560 3.11 -3.98 64.52
CA GLY A 560 2.83 -5.09 65.43
C GLY A 560 3.14 -4.76 66.91
N SER A 561 3.11 -5.76 67.77
CA SER A 561 3.52 -5.60 69.17
C SER A 561 5.02 -5.28 69.29
N THR A 562 5.84 -5.68 68.31
CA THR A 562 7.29 -5.46 68.31
C THR A 562 7.65 -3.99 68.36
N TYR A 563 6.98 -3.15 67.56
CA TYR A 563 7.36 -1.75 67.38
C TYR A 563 6.43 -0.74 68.09
N THR A 564 5.23 -1.13 68.51
CA THR A 564 4.27 -0.27 69.22
C THR A 564 4.66 0.01 70.68
N ASN A 565 4.35 1.22 71.18
CA ASN A 565 4.63 1.71 72.54
C ASN A 565 6.12 1.80 72.90
N LYS A 566 6.98 1.99 71.88
CA LYS A 566 8.42 2.21 72.02
C LYS A 566 8.82 3.54 71.40
N VAL A 567 9.84 4.18 71.96
CA VAL A 567 10.45 5.39 71.39
C VAL A 567 11.56 5.04 70.40
N TYR A 568 11.59 5.79 69.30
CA TYR A 568 12.59 5.74 68.25
C TYR A 568 13.22 7.10 68.01
N TYR A 569 14.46 7.10 67.55
CA TYR A 569 15.10 8.31 67.04
C TYR A 569 14.70 8.54 65.60
N ILE A 570 14.38 9.79 65.26
CA ILE A 570 14.11 10.25 63.91
C ILE A 570 15.26 11.18 63.52
N LYS A 571 16.11 10.70 62.62
CA LYS A 571 17.30 11.43 62.12
C LYS A 571 17.18 11.96 60.70
N ARG A 572 16.18 11.46 59.97
CA ARG A 572 15.85 11.84 58.61
C ARG A 572 14.35 11.95 58.46
N LYS A 573 13.92 12.95 57.72
CA LYS A 573 12.57 13.02 57.17
C LYS A 573 12.63 13.00 55.65
N GLY A 574 11.56 12.55 55.04
CA GLY A 574 11.43 12.39 53.61
C GLY A 574 10.08 12.86 53.17
N LYS A 575 10.01 13.53 52.02
CA LYS A 575 8.76 13.85 51.34
C LYS A 575 8.52 12.89 50.18
N LEU A 576 7.29 12.40 50.06
CA LEU A 576 6.80 11.58 48.95
C LEU A 576 5.40 12.06 48.59
N ASN A 577 5.17 12.48 47.34
CA ASN A 577 3.89 13.05 46.90
C ASN A 577 3.36 14.17 47.83
N GLY A 578 4.25 15.03 48.34
CA GLY A 578 3.90 16.11 49.28
C GLY A 578 3.66 15.68 50.73
N GLN A 579 3.58 14.38 51.02
CA GLN A 579 3.42 13.86 52.39
C GLN A 579 4.78 13.65 53.07
N THR A 580 4.82 13.85 54.40
CA THR A 580 6.04 13.69 55.20
C THR A 580 6.12 12.30 55.80
N TYR A 581 7.31 11.71 55.76
CA TYR A 581 7.64 10.42 56.35
C TYR A 581 8.89 10.59 57.22
N TYR A 582 8.96 9.86 58.32
CA TYR A 582 10.10 9.83 59.22
C TYR A 582 10.82 8.49 59.15
N LEU A 583 12.15 8.52 59.02
CA LEU A 583 12.98 7.32 59.14
C LEU A 583 13.24 7.06 60.63
N ILE A 584 12.63 6.02 61.16
CA ILE A 584 12.80 5.63 62.57
C ILE A 584 14.01 4.70 62.75
N SER A 585 14.76 4.93 63.82
CA SER A 585 15.97 4.20 64.18
C SER A 585 16.01 3.86 65.67
N LYS A 586 16.73 2.79 66.03
CA LYS A 586 17.00 2.44 67.43
C LYS A 586 18.10 3.30 68.07
N SER A 587 18.94 3.95 67.27
CA SER A 587 20.16 4.65 67.70
C SER A 587 20.04 6.16 67.56
N SER A 588 20.64 6.91 68.49
CA SER A 588 20.74 8.36 68.44
C SER A 588 21.66 8.87 67.33
N THR A 589 22.42 8.01 66.65
CA THR A 589 23.23 8.36 65.47
C THR A 589 22.48 8.13 64.16
N GLY A 590 21.28 7.53 64.21
CA GLY A 590 20.52 7.14 63.02
C GLY A 590 20.91 5.78 62.43
N SER A 591 21.95 5.13 62.96
CA SER A 591 22.28 3.73 62.61
C SER A 591 21.16 2.77 63.03
N ASN A 592 21.13 1.55 62.50
CA ASN A 592 20.05 0.58 62.78
C ASN A 592 18.65 1.14 62.45
N ALA A 593 18.52 1.71 61.25
CA ALA A 593 17.25 2.17 60.73
C ALA A 593 16.26 1.01 60.58
N ILE A 594 15.01 1.26 60.94
CA ILE A 594 13.93 0.25 60.90
C ILE A 594 13.11 0.42 59.62
N GLY A 595 12.78 1.66 59.27
CA GLY A 595 12.02 2.00 58.08
C GLY A 595 11.33 3.36 58.19
N TRP A 596 10.60 3.73 57.14
CA TRP A 596 9.90 5.00 56.99
C TRP A 596 8.46 4.87 57.47
N VAL A 597 8.00 5.83 58.26
CA VAL A 597 6.62 5.88 58.78
C VAL A 597 6.01 7.21 58.37
N HIS A 598 4.75 7.20 57.92
CA HIS A 598 4.04 8.43 57.59
C HIS A 598 3.92 9.30 58.85
N SER A 599 4.19 10.60 58.75
CA SER A 599 4.30 11.47 59.94
C SER A 599 2.98 11.56 60.71
N ALA A 600 1.83 11.44 60.04
CA ALA A 600 0.52 11.43 60.72
C ALA A 600 0.25 10.13 61.53
N ASP A 601 1.02 9.06 61.29
CA ASP A 601 0.83 7.76 61.95
C ASP A 601 1.74 7.57 63.18
N ILE A 602 2.60 8.54 63.48
CA ILE A 602 3.54 8.50 64.59
C ILE A 602 3.39 9.77 65.41
N SER A 603 3.37 9.64 66.74
CA SER A 603 3.48 10.83 67.61
C SER A 603 4.95 11.18 67.74
N ASP A 604 5.30 12.44 67.55
CA ASP A 604 6.70 12.88 67.57
C ASP A 604 6.90 14.17 68.38
N ILE A 605 8.14 14.37 68.84
CA ILE A 605 8.56 15.52 69.65
C ILE A 605 9.99 15.93 69.30
N SER A 606 10.29 17.23 69.38
CA SER A 606 11.64 17.75 69.11
C SER A 606 12.66 17.18 70.10
N TYR A 607 13.90 16.96 69.61
CA TYR A 607 14.99 16.42 70.41
C TYR A 607 16.30 17.13 70.08
N ALA A 608 16.93 17.74 71.08
CA ALA A 608 18.24 18.39 70.94
C ALA A 608 19.15 18.05 72.12
N VAL A 609 20.40 17.70 71.87
CA VAL A 609 21.41 17.58 72.93
C VAL A 609 21.87 18.99 73.28
N VAL A 610 21.71 19.40 74.54
CA VAL A 610 22.04 20.76 75.00
C VAL A 610 23.34 20.82 75.81
N SER A 611 23.79 19.70 76.38
CA SER A 611 25.08 19.62 77.06
C SER A 611 25.59 18.17 77.13
N GLN A 612 26.90 18.00 77.03
CA GLN A 612 27.61 16.74 77.30
C GLN A 612 28.52 16.85 78.54
N LYS A 613 28.46 17.98 79.26
CA LYS A 613 29.23 18.14 80.51
C LYS A 613 28.58 17.34 81.62
N ALA A 614 29.39 16.60 82.36
CA ALA A 614 28.93 15.81 83.50
C ALA A 614 28.30 16.73 84.57
N LYS A 615 27.10 16.38 85.03
CA LYS A 615 26.39 17.10 86.10
C LYS A 615 25.89 16.12 87.14
N THR A 616 26.37 16.23 88.37
CA THR A 616 25.92 15.41 89.50
C THR A 616 24.75 16.05 90.21
N MET A 617 23.69 15.29 90.44
CA MET A 617 22.45 15.73 91.09
C MET A 617 21.97 14.64 92.07
N ASN A 618 21.12 15.01 93.04
CA ASN A 618 20.48 14.04 93.93
C ASN A 618 19.10 13.66 93.40
N LEU A 619 18.77 12.36 93.42
CA LEU A 619 17.48 11.86 92.95
C LEU A 619 16.37 12.15 93.98
N LYS A 620 15.27 12.78 93.53
CA LYS A 620 14.08 13.06 94.37
C LYS A 620 13.35 11.79 94.85
N GLY A 621 13.59 10.65 94.21
CA GLY A 621 12.92 9.38 94.50
C GLY A 621 11.53 9.22 93.87
N THR A 622 11.07 10.20 93.08
CA THR A 622 9.79 10.18 92.37
C THR A 622 9.97 9.86 90.88
N GLY A 623 8.92 9.34 90.24
CA GLY A 623 8.92 9.03 88.81
C GLY A 623 9.58 7.70 88.44
N SER A 624 9.93 7.58 87.16
CA SER A 624 10.48 6.38 86.51
C SER A 624 11.74 6.71 85.71
N ALA A 625 12.58 5.71 85.49
CA ALA A 625 13.75 5.82 84.61
C ALA A 625 13.52 5.06 83.31
N TYR A 626 14.01 5.61 82.20
CA TYR A 626 13.72 5.09 80.87
C TYR A 626 14.98 4.74 80.08
N SER A 627 14.91 3.81 79.13
CA SER A 627 16.01 3.45 78.23
C SER A 627 16.25 4.51 77.15
N LYS A 628 15.23 5.35 76.88
CA LYS A 628 15.32 6.52 75.99
C LYS A 628 14.57 7.70 76.62
N ALA A 629 14.99 8.92 76.32
CA ALA A 629 14.21 10.10 76.66
C ALA A 629 12.81 10.01 76.03
N TRP A 630 11.79 10.57 76.69
CA TRP A 630 10.37 10.46 76.29
C TRP A 630 9.81 9.03 76.29
N GLY A 631 10.48 8.10 76.99
CA GLY A 631 10.16 6.67 76.99
C GLY A 631 8.71 6.34 77.35
N GLY A 632 8.12 5.39 76.61
CA GLY A 632 6.80 4.84 76.91
C GLY A 632 6.84 3.64 77.86
N LYS A 633 5.72 2.92 77.98
CA LYS A 633 5.61 1.72 78.84
C LYS A 633 6.70 0.66 78.56
N LYS A 634 7.15 0.50 77.31
CA LYS A 634 8.19 -0.48 76.93
C LYS A 634 9.62 0.07 77.00
N ASP A 635 9.79 1.34 77.32
CA ASP A 635 11.09 1.96 77.54
C ASP A 635 11.40 2.11 79.04
N VAL A 636 10.52 1.67 79.96
CA VAL A 636 10.76 1.76 81.41
C VAL A 636 11.88 0.79 81.82
N VAL A 637 12.94 1.33 82.41
CA VAL A 637 14.04 0.56 83.02
C VAL A 637 13.79 0.38 84.52
N TYR A 638 13.37 1.45 85.20
CA TYR A 638 12.98 1.41 86.62
C TYR A 638 11.61 2.06 86.79
N LYS A 639 10.61 1.28 87.24
CA LYS A 639 9.21 1.73 87.36
C LYS A 639 9.01 2.79 88.46
N LYS A 640 9.73 2.66 89.58
CA LYS A 640 9.71 3.61 90.69
C LYS A 640 11.14 3.94 91.11
N LEU A 641 11.42 5.22 91.32
CA LEU A 641 12.74 5.70 91.76
C LEU A 641 12.89 5.80 93.29
N SER A 642 11.90 5.37 94.08
CA SER A 642 11.88 5.53 95.55
C SER A 642 13.08 4.89 96.24
N ALA A 643 13.52 3.71 95.78
CA ALA A 643 14.72 3.01 96.27
C ALA A 643 16.05 3.75 95.99
N TYR A 644 16.01 4.81 95.19
CA TYR A 644 17.16 5.63 94.83
C TYR A 644 17.06 7.06 95.37
N LYS A 645 16.10 7.35 96.27
CA LYS A 645 15.95 8.67 96.88
C LYS A 645 17.27 9.12 97.53
N ASN A 646 17.64 10.38 97.29
CA ASN A 646 18.87 11.03 97.76
C ASN A 646 20.18 10.41 97.25
N LYS A 647 20.15 9.36 96.41
CA LYS A 647 21.37 8.85 95.77
C LYS A 647 21.86 9.85 94.71
N LYS A 648 23.18 10.00 94.62
CA LYS A 648 23.84 10.81 93.59
C LYS A 648 23.65 10.16 92.21
N PHE A 649 23.29 10.96 91.22
CA PHE A 649 23.20 10.60 89.82
C PHE A 649 24.04 11.59 89.01
N THR A 650 25.07 11.07 88.34
CA THR A 650 25.89 11.86 87.42
C THR A 650 25.32 11.73 86.02
N ALA A 651 24.67 12.79 85.57
CA ALA A 651 24.23 12.92 84.19
C ALA A 651 25.43 13.21 83.29
N GLU A 652 25.69 12.34 82.32
CA GLU A 652 26.74 12.51 81.30
C GLU A 652 26.24 13.28 80.07
N LEU A 653 24.92 13.41 79.92
CA LEU A 653 24.31 14.12 78.80
C LEU A 653 22.98 14.75 79.21
N THR A 654 22.75 15.99 78.80
CA THR A 654 21.47 16.68 78.91
C THR A 654 20.89 16.88 77.53
N ALA A 655 19.65 16.45 77.32
CA ALA A 655 18.88 16.70 76.10
C ALA A 655 17.59 17.45 76.42
N LYS A 656 17.22 18.38 75.55
CA LYS A 656 15.92 19.03 75.55
C LYS A 656 14.98 18.23 74.66
N VAL A 657 13.87 17.77 75.25
CA VAL A 657 12.82 17.03 74.55
C VAL A 657 11.53 17.79 74.67
N GLY A 658 11.07 18.38 73.56
CA GLY A 658 10.07 19.44 73.61
C GLY A 658 10.58 20.63 74.43
N SER A 659 9.87 20.96 75.51
CA SER A 659 10.27 22.00 76.46
C SER A 659 11.02 21.46 77.68
N THR A 660 11.09 20.15 77.88
CA THR A 660 11.59 19.52 79.11
C THR A 660 13.03 19.05 78.97
N ASN A 661 13.85 19.25 80.00
CA ASN A 661 15.18 18.65 80.03
C ASN A 661 15.12 17.20 80.50
N TRP A 662 15.95 16.39 79.87
CA TRP A 662 16.15 14.98 80.16
C TRP A 662 17.65 14.74 80.37
N TYR A 663 17.96 13.96 81.40
CA TYR A 663 19.31 13.66 81.83
C TYR A 663 19.62 12.20 81.59
N ARG A 664 20.68 11.91 80.83
CA ARG A 664 21.20 10.56 80.62
C ARG A 664 22.38 10.31 81.54
N GLY A 665 22.45 9.14 82.16
CA GLY A 665 23.55 8.72 83.05
C GLY A 665 23.43 7.25 83.43
N LYS A 666 24.37 6.76 84.24
CA LYS A 666 24.32 5.39 84.78
C LYS A 666 23.61 5.36 86.14
N LEU A 667 22.63 4.47 86.30
CA LEU A 667 21.94 4.20 87.55
C LEU A 667 21.91 2.69 87.81
N ALA A 668 22.60 2.25 88.87
CA ALA A 668 22.79 0.84 89.20
C ALA A 668 23.27 0.00 88.00
N GLY A 669 24.35 0.46 87.35
CA GLY A 669 24.97 -0.22 86.20
C GLY A 669 24.27 -0.05 84.86
N LYS A 670 23.03 0.47 84.81
CA LYS A 670 22.26 0.66 83.57
C LYS A 670 22.27 2.11 83.11
N THR A 671 22.43 2.34 81.81
CA THR A 671 22.23 3.67 81.22
C THR A 671 20.74 3.99 81.20
N VAL A 672 20.36 5.10 81.82
CA VAL A 672 18.97 5.55 81.92
C VAL A 672 18.84 7.02 81.57
N TRP A 673 17.63 7.38 81.16
CA TRP A 673 17.16 8.73 80.97
C TRP A 673 16.14 9.07 82.07
N LEU A 674 16.37 10.21 82.72
CA LEU A 674 15.52 10.77 83.76
C LEU A 674 14.97 12.12 83.29
N VAL A 675 13.71 12.38 83.57
CA VAL A 675 13.11 13.70 83.37
C VAL A 675 13.53 14.62 84.52
N GLN A 676 13.75 15.91 84.22
CA GLN A 676 14.10 16.93 85.22
C GLN A 676 13.06 17.05 86.35
#